data_AF-A0A0F6MRF9-F1
#
_entry.id   AF-A0A0F6MRF9-F1
#
_cell.length_a   1.000
_cell.length_b   1.000
_cell.length_c   1.000
_cell.angle_alpha   90.00
_cell.angle_beta   90.00
_cell.angle_gamma   90.00
#
_symmetry.space_group_name_H-M   'P 1'
#
loop_
_entity.id
_entity.type
_entity.pdbx_description
1 polymer ?
#
loop_
_entity_poly.entity_id
_entity_poly.type
_entity_poly.pdbx_seq_one_letter_code
_entity_poly.pdbx_strand_id
1 'polypeptide(L)'
;MKKHIWKFARFGGVTQLVFETADDILNLRQLDQKLWTTLAMPTKGIFFNPETAAILDTDADGFIRPPEVLDAVDFLAESLQDVGIIMKDGDTLSLGDIKSTEIAKTAEWALKSQGRTGSIISLADIVNENKIIKSNELGELSDNDSDDLRLKKVLSLYVKENINSTSEAIFDMFTNDRNQCLQNTEDLKAVSAGLETASMLKAVAAFEAVKNKIDDFFVRCKLLTYVNGNNTPLTDYSEIFKNFTAVELDTSSEKLRELPIALPNTEMLLDTQSKINPAWANEIKKLYADAVSPLCGEILVLTENDWKNISQKISDFTTVYSKQAEIKAAKINPQFLETKLNQKDEIITEINERLAFEKEKQHIQSLKKLLLFRKDFFTLLKNYVSFSNFYTGGETAFQAGVLFFDTRATTLCFELNGDDRHATLDILSGAYLLYCDITRGTAKRKLLALLTNGASDNIVVGRNGLFYDRDGNDWNATITKVIANPVSVREAFFSPYKNLARMIEEQIAKKANAANEKSDALVATAADKTVNMPKEAAASLPNKKLDLGTIALIGTAIGGISTLIGSLLQALFGLGLWVPLGLIGLILIVSGPSMILAAMKLRKRSIGPILEANGWAINAHAKINIPLGSSLTKLASLPKNARLAHLDPFAEKKKGRNIFIAVLILLLAAAGVFCYFYLIKKTGIYPFNLK
;
A
#
# COMPACT_ATOMS: atom_id res chain seq x y z
N MET A 1 -40.94 13.26 4.82
CA MET A 1 -39.92 12.70 3.90
C MET A 1 -40.33 11.28 3.55
N LYS A 2 -40.42 10.93 2.25
CA LYS A 2 -40.63 9.53 1.87
C LYS A 2 -39.38 8.75 2.27
N LYS A 3 -39.54 7.62 2.98
CA LYS A 3 -38.41 6.73 3.29
C LYS A 3 -37.86 6.16 1.99
N HIS A 4 -36.53 6.13 1.85
CA HIS A 4 -35.89 5.50 0.69
C HIS A 4 -36.27 4.02 0.61
N ILE A 5 -36.52 3.53 -0.60
CA ILE A 5 -36.94 2.14 -0.82
C ILE A 5 -35.71 1.35 -1.26
N TRP A 6 -35.11 0.63 -0.31
CA TRP A 6 -33.95 -0.21 -0.56
C TRP A 6 -34.30 -1.48 -1.34
N LYS A 7 -33.48 -1.82 -2.34
CA LYS A 7 -33.57 -3.09 -3.04
C LYS A 7 -32.53 -4.07 -2.55
N PHE A 8 -32.98 -5.28 -2.21
CA PHE A 8 -32.12 -6.40 -1.87
C PHE A 8 -32.34 -7.55 -2.83
N ALA A 9 -31.25 -8.23 -3.21
CA ALA A 9 -31.29 -9.45 -3.98
C ALA A 9 -30.59 -10.58 -3.23
N ARG A 10 -30.95 -11.82 -3.56
CA ARG A 10 -30.37 -13.01 -2.92
C ARG A 10 -29.37 -13.68 -3.86
N PHE A 11 -28.09 -13.51 -3.58
CA PHE A 11 -27.01 -14.16 -4.30
C PHE A 11 -26.36 -15.22 -3.42
N GLY A 12 -26.16 -16.44 -3.93
CA GLY A 12 -25.47 -17.46 -3.14
C GLY A 12 -26.21 -17.93 -1.86
N GLY A 13 -27.45 -17.50 -1.65
CA GLY A 13 -28.20 -17.71 -0.40
C GLY A 13 -28.07 -16.58 0.63
N VAL A 14 -27.31 -15.53 0.31
CA VAL A 14 -27.06 -14.32 1.12
C VAL A 14 -27.89 -13.15 0.55
N THR A 15 -28.50 -12.36 1.42
CA THR A 15 -29.23 -11.14 1.04
C THR A 15 -28.25 -9.98 0.94
N GLN A 16 -28.22 -9.29 -0.19
CA GLN A 16 -27.27 -8.21 -0.46
C GLN A 16 -27.99 -6.99 -1.04
N LEU A 17 -27.48 -5.81 -0.69
CA LEU A 17 -27.91 -4.55 -1.27
C LEU A 17 -27.61 -4.52 -2.78
N VAL A 18 -28.55 -4.02 -3.58
CA VAL A 18 -28.34 -3.75 -5.00
C VAL A 18 -28.41 -2.25 -5.22
N PHE A 19 -27.37 -1.67 -5.79
CA PHE A 19 -27.36 -0.29 -6.25
C PHE A 19 -27.91 -0.23 -7.67
N GLU A 20 -29.12 0.29 -7.85
CA GLU A 20 -29.76 0.49 -9.16
C GLU A 20 -29.82 1.96 -9.57
N THR A 21 -29.89 2.87 -8.61
CA THR A 21 -30.01 4.31 -8.86
C THR A 21 -28.98 5.11 -8.07
N ALA A 22 -28.79 6.37 -8.47
CA ALA A 22 -27.99 7.33 -7.70
C ALA A 22 -28.56 7.55 -6.29
N ASP A 23 -29.88 7.49 -6.12
CA ASP A 23 -30.55 7.65 -4.83
C ASP A 23 -30.12 6.56 -3.83
N ASP A 24 -29.82 5.34 -4.29
CA ASP A 24 -29.31 4.27 -3.42
C ASP A 24 -27.95 4.63 -2.81
N ILE A 25 -27.12 5.37 -3.56
CA ILE A 25 -25.81 5.84 -3.10
C ILE A 25 -26.00 7.02 -2.15
N LEU A 26 -26.80 8.01 -2.53
CA LEU A 26 -27.04 9.22 -1.74
C LEU A 26 -27.70 8.93 -0.38
N ASN A 27 -28.56 7.91 -0.30
CA ASN A 27 -29.22 7.53 0.94
C ASN A 27 -28.42 6.52 1.78
N LEU A 28 -27.19 6.15 1.39
CA LEU A 28 -26.40 5.10 2.04
C LEU A 28 -26.21 5.32 3.55
N ARG A 29 -26.17 6.57 4.01
CA ARG A 29 -26.09 6.94 5.44
C ARG A 29 -27.29 6.44 6.26
N GLN A 30 -28.45 6.19 5.64
CA GLN A 30 -29.66 5.68 6.29
C GLN A 30 -29.69 4.16 6.39
N LEU A 31 -28.79 3.45 5.70
CA LEU A 31 -28.75 1.99 5.72
C LEU A 31 -28.03 1.49 6.98
N ASP A 32 -28.66 0.57 7.72
CA ASP A 32 -28.01 -0.06 8.88
C ASP A 32 -26.70 -0.75 8.45
N GLN A 33 -25.58 -0.38 9.07
CA GLN A 33 -24.25 -0.92 8.77
C GLN A 33 -24.16 -2.44 8.98
N LYS A 34 -25.05 -3.05 9.78
CA LYS A 34 -25.17 -4.51 9.92
C LYS A 34 -25.53 -5.21 8.61
N LEU A 35 -26.07 -4.47 7.64
CA LEU A 35 -26.42 -4.97 6.31
C LEU A 35 -25.26 -4.84 5.31
N TRP A 36 -24.14 -4.23 5.71
CA TRP A 36 -22.95 -4.11 4.89
C TRP A 36 -22.11 -5.39 4.97
N THR A 37 -21.48 -5.76 3.86
CA THR A 37 -20.66 -6.97 3.80
C THR A 37 -19.35 -6.80 4.57
N THR A 38 -18.75 -5.62 4.47
CA THR A 38 -17.48 -5.26 5.09
C THR A 38 -17.62 -4.02 5.97
N LEU A 39 -16.92 -4.02 7.10
CA LEU A 39 -16.82 -2.90 8.05
C LEU A 39 -15.40 -2.32 8.18
N ALA A 40 -14.41 -2.98 7.59
CA ALA A 40 -13.07 -2.45 7.38
C ALA A 40 -12.41 -3.18 6.22
N MET A 41 -11.82 -2.44 5.28
CA MET A 41 -11.09 -2.97 4.13
C MET A 41 -9.66 -2.42 4.16
N PRO A 42 -8.62 -3.27 4.16
CA PRO A 42 -7.24 -2.80 4.16
C PRO A 42 -6.92 -2.07 2.86
N THR A 43 -6.08 -1.03 2.90
CA THR A 43 -5.63 -0.28 1.70
C THR A 43 -4.51 -0.99 0.93
N LYS A 44 -3.87 -1.99 1.54
CA LYS A 44 -2.77 -2.79 0.97
C LYS A 44 -3.14 -4.25 0.86
N GLY A 45 -2.48 -4.97 -0.05
CA GLY A 45 -2.77 -6.39 -0.31
C GLY A 45 -4.12 -6.63 -0.99
N ILE A 46 -4.66 -5.58 -1.62
CA ILE A 46 -5.92 -5.59 -2.35
C ILE A 46 -5.67 -5.19 -3.82
N PHE A 47 -6.57 -5.63 -4.69
CA PHE A 47 -6.54 -5.36 -6.12
C PHE A 47 -7.52 -4.23 -6.46
N PHE A 48 -7.22 -3.05 -5.93
CA PHE A 48 -7.95 -1.79 -6.13
C PHE A 48 -6.94 -0.67 -6.41
N ASN A 49 -7.40 0.46 -6.95
CA ASN A 49 -6.51 1.60 -7.21
C ASN A 49 -5.88 2.09 -5.88
N PRO A 50 -4.54 2.05 -5.74
CA PRO A 50 -3.88 2.40 -4.48
C PRO A 50 -4.01 3.88 -4.13
N GLU A 51 -4.08 4.76 -5.13
CA GLU A 51 -4.25 6.20 -4.91
C GLU A 51 -5.65 6.52 -4.42
N THR A 52 -6.68 5.90 -5.02
CA THR A 52 -8.06 6.02 -4.53
C THR A 52 -8.19 5.46 -3.12
N ALA A 53 -7.54 4.32 -2.81
CA ALA A 53 -7.57 3.75 -1.47
C ALA A 53 -6.93 4.69 -0.44
N ALA A 54 -5.81 5.32 -0.77
CA ALA A 54 -5.12 6.28 0.10
C ALA A 54 -5.93 7.56 0.34
N ILE A 55 -6.71 8.02 -0.64
CA ILE A 55 -7.60 9.19 -0.47
C ILE A 55 -8.81 8.87 0.41
N LEU A 56 -9.27 7.61 0.41
CA LEU A 56 -10.37 7.16 1.26
C LEU A 56 -9.95 6.93 2.71
N ASP A 57 -8.70 6.52 2.94
CA ASP A 57 -8.08 6.34 4.26
C ASP A 57 -7.66 7.69 4.85
N THR A 58 -8.63 8.40 5.42
CA THR A 58 -8.51 9.80 5.85
C THR A 58 -7.66 9.98 7.10
N ASP A 59 -7.60 8.97 7.97
CA ASP A 59 -6.76 8.97 9.17
C ASP A 59 -5.41 8.26 8.97
N ALA A 60 -5.17 7.74 7.76
CA ALA A 60 -3.94 7.08 7.32
C ALA A 60 -3.56 5.85 8.17
N ASP A 61 -4.55 5.16 8.73
CA ASP A 61 -4.33 3.98 9.57
C ASP A 61 -4.28 2.66 8.78
N GLY A 62 -4.48 2.73 7.47
CA GLY A 62 -4.38 1.61 6.55
C GLY A 62 -5.71 0.90 6.28
N PHE A 63 -6.84 1.40 6.77
CA PHE A 63 -8.15 0.76 6.61
C PHE A 63 -9.25 1.74 6.19
N ILE A 64 -9.96 1.39 5.12
CA ILE A 64 -11.19 2.07 4.71
C ILE A 64 -12.35 1.58 5.56
N ARG A 65 -13.08 2.50 6.20
CA ARG A 65 -14.20 2.24 7.12
C ARG A 65 -15.50 2.92 6.68
N PRO A 66 -16.66 2.53 7.28
CA PRO A 66 -17.95 3.09 6.89
C PRO A 66 -18.03 4.63 6.95
N PRO A 67 -17.49 5.34 7.95
CA PRO A 67 -17.50 6.81 7.96
C PRO A 67 -16.85 7.40 6.70
N GLU A 68 -15.71 6.89 6.29
CA GLU A 68 -14.97 7.38 5.12
C GLU A 68 -15.69 7.11 3.80
N VAL A 69 -16.34 5.95 3.69
CA VAL A 69 -17.21 5.64 2.56
C VAL A 69 -18.40 6.60 2.52
N LEU A 70 -19.00 6.92 3.67
CA LEU A 70 -20.13 7.85 3.76
C LEU A 70 -19.70 9.29 3.46
N ASP A 71 -18.55 9.72 3.93
CA ASP A 71 -18.02 11.06 3.69
C ASP A 71 -17.61 11.23 2.22
N ALA A 72 -17.17 10.15 1.57
CA ALA A 72 -16.97 10.13 0.11
C ALA A 72 -18.29 10.27 -0.66
N VAL A 73 -19.39 9.66 -0.18
CA VAL A 73 -20.74 9.88 -0.75
C VAL A 73 -21.17 11.33 -0.61
N ASP A 74 -20.99 11.93 0.57
CA ASP A 74 -21.37 13.32 0.82
C ASP A 74 -20.55 14.27 -0.08
N PHE A 75 -19.24 14.05 -0.19
CA PHE A 75 -18.38 14.80 -1.11
C PHE A 75 -18.85 14.69 -2.57
N LEU A 76 -19.27 13.51 -3.03
CA LEU A 76 -19.81 13.32 -4.37
C LEU A 76 -21.14 14.06 -4.57
N ALA A 77 -22.02 14.08 -3.57
CA ALA A 77 -23.29 14.79 -3.60
C ALA A 77 -23.12 16.33 -3.63
N GLU A 78 -22.05 16.83 -3.00
CA GLU A 78 -21.66 18.24 -3.04
C GLU A 78 -20.99 18.60 -4.36
N SER A 79 -20.19 17.69 -4.92
CA SER A 79 -19.32 17.95 -6.07
C SER A 79 -19.96 17.67 -7.44
N LEU A 80 -20.95 16.79 -7.54
CA LEU A 80 -21.57 16.39 -8.82
C LEU A 80 -23.02 16.86 -8.95
N GLN A 81 -23.45 17.13 -10.18
CA GLN A 81 -24.85 17.37 -10.51
C GLN A 81 -25.68 16.09 -10.43
N ASP A 82 -25.13 14.98 -10.95
CA ASP A 82 -25.72 13.64 -10.90
C ASP A 82 -24.68 12.62 -10.46
N VAL A 83 -24.82 12.10 -9.24
CA VAL A 83 -23.94 11.04 -8.69
C VAL A 83 -24.05 9.75 -9.50
N GLY A 84 -25.15 9.52 -10.21
CA GLY A 84 -25.35 8.35 -11.08
C GLY A 84 -24.29 8.21 -12.18
N ILE A 85 -23.55 9.27 -12.49
CA ILE A 85 -22.44 9.22 -13.45
C ILE A 85 -21.35 8.22 -13.05
N ILE A 86 -21.10 8.03 -11.74
CA ILE A 86 -20.08 7.10 -11.25
C ILE A 86 -20.48 5.63 -11.44
N MET A 87 -21.77 5.36 -11.70
CA MET A 87 -22.28 4.01 -11.95
C MET A 87 -21.94 3.49 -13.36
N LYS A 88 -21.52 4.39 -14.25
CA LYS A 88 -21.08 4.08 -15.61
C LYS A 88 -19.56 3.97 -15.64
N ASP A 89 -19.02 3.05 -16.41
CA ASP A 89 -17.56 2.95 -16.57
C ASP A 89 -16.99 4.24 -17.19
N GLY A 90 -15.77 4.62 -16.80
CA GLY A 90 -15.05 5.78 -17.33
C GLY A 90 -14.39 6.64 -16.25
N ASP A 91 -13.47 7.51 -16.67
CA ASP A 91 -12.65 8.37 -15.81
C ASP A 91 -12.73 9.86 -16.20
N THR A 92 -13.74 10.21 -17.01
CA THR A 92 -13.95 11.56 -17.53
C THR A 92 -15.18 12.23 -16.91
N LEU A 93 -15.11 13.55 -16.74
CA LEU A 93 -16.22 14.42 -16.37
C LEU A 93 -16.30 15.60 -17.34
N SER A 94 -17.52 16.01 -17.69
CA SER A 94 -17.75 17.28 -18.36
C SER A 94 -17.77 18.40 -17.30
N LEU A 95 -17.37 19.62 -17.66
CA LEU A 95 -17.44 20.77 -16.75
C LEU A 95 -18.87 21.03 -16.24
N GLY A 96 -19.88 20.71 -17.05
CA GLY A 96 -21.29 20.78 -16.65
C GLY A 96 -21.76 19.68 -15.68
N ASP A 97 -21.01 18.59 -15.53
CA ASP A 97 -21.31 17.52 -14.58
C ASP A 97 -20.88 17.90 -13.15
N ILE A 98 -19.99 18.90 -13.02
CA ILE A 98 -19.42 19.37 -11.76
C ILE A 98 -20.33 20.46 -11.17
N LYS A 99 -20.78 20.27 -9.94
CA LYS A 99 -21.64 21.19 -9.18
C LYS A 99 -20.86 22.23 -8.39
N SER A 100 -19.71 21.87 -7.81
CA SER A 100 -18.85 22.82 -7.11
C SER A 100 -18.24 23.80 -8.10
N THR A 101 -18.45 25.10 -7.85
CA THR A 101 -17.96 26.15 -8.74
C THR A 101 -16.44 26.25 -8.71
N GLU A 102 -15.84 25.96 -7.56
CA GLU A 102 -14.41 25.93 -7.32
C GLU A 102 -13.76 24.81 -8.12
N ILE A 103 -14.25 23.57 -7.98
CA ILE A 103 -13.72 22.41 -8.69
C ILE A 103 -13.89 22.57 -10.21
N ALA A 104 -15.01 23.15 -10.66
CA ALA A 104 -15.26 23.40 -12.08
C ALA A 104 -14.27 24.43 -12.67
N LYS A 105 -13.98 25.52 -11.93
CA LYS A 105 -12.95 26.50 -12.32
C LYS A 105 -11.56 25.89 -12.35
N THR A 106 -11.23 25.04 -11.38
CA THR A 106 -9.94 24.33 -11.34
C THR A 106 -9.80 23.39 -12.54
N ALA A 107 -10.89 22.72 -12.94
CA ALA A 107 -10.90 21.86 -14.12
C ALA A 107 -10.68 22.66 -15.41
N GLU A 108 -11.34 23.81 -15.56
CA GLU A 108 -11.13 24.71 -16.69
C GLU A 108 -9.69 25.25 -16.71
N TRP A 109 -9.16 25.66 -15.56
CA TRP A 109 -7.79 26.13 -15.40
C TRP A 109 -6.77 25.03 -15.76
N ALA A 110 -6.97 23.79 -15.29
CA ALA A 110 -6.11 22.67 -15.61
C ALA A 110 -6.08 22.38 -17.13
N LEU A 111 -7.23 22.44 -17.81
CA LEU A 111 -7.30 22.28 -19.27
C LEU A 111 -6.60 23.41 -20.02
N LYS A 112 -6.80 24.67 -19.59
CA LYS A 112 -6.13 25.85 -20.17
C LYS A 112 -4.62 25.79 -20.02
N SER A 113 -4.12 25.33 -18.86
CA SER A 113 -2.67 25.18 -18.61
C SER A 113 -1.98 24.22 -19.58
N GLN A 114 -2.75 23.34 -20.23
CA GLN A 114 -2.28 22.38 -21.23
C GLN A 114 -2.62 22.81 -22.67
N GLY A 115 -3.12 24.04 -22.87
CA GLY A 115 -3.52 24.56 -24.17
C GLY A 115 -4.80 23.91 -24.73
N ARG A 116 -5.60 23.24 -23.90
CA ARG A 116 -6.86 22.61 -24.31
C ARG A 116 -8.05 23.52 -23.97
N THR A 117 -8.98 23.67 -24.90
CA THR A 117 -10.24 24.43 -24.75
C THR A 117 -11.48 23.54 -24.64
N GLY A 118 -11.27 22.24 -24.37
CA GLY A 118 -12.36 21.27 -24.25
C GLY A 118 -13.20 21.47 -22.99
N SER A 119 -14.38 20.87 -22.96
CA SER A 119 -15.28 20.85 -21.79
C SER A 119 -15.21 19.54 -21.00
N ILE A 120 -14.28 18.64 -21.34
CA ILE A 120 -14.13 17.32 -20.74
C ILE A 120 -12.74 17.21 -20.12
N ILE A 121 -12.70 16.82 -18.86
CA ILE A 121 -11.48 16.56 -18.09
C ILE A 121 -11.39 15.08 -17.70
N SER A 122 -10.19 14.54 -17.70
CA SER A 122 -9.88 13.15 -17.35
C SER A 122 -8.82 13.08 -16.26
N LEU A 123 -8.64 11.90 -15.64
CA LEU A 123 -7.54 11.68 -14.70
C LEU A 123 -6.18 11.98 -15.33
N ALA A 124 -5.97 11.58 -16.59
CA ALA A 124 -4.71 11.79 -17.31
C ALA A 124 -4.30 13.27 -17.38
N ASP A 125 -5.29 14.18 -17.36
CA ASP A 125 -5.06 15.62 -17.37
C ASP A 125 -4.51 16.15 -16.03
N ILE A 126 -4.56 15.37 -14.95
CA ILE A 126 -4.13 15.79 -13.60
C ILE A 126 -3.04 14.88 -13.02
N VAL A 127 -2.72 13.74 -13.67
CA VAL A 127 -1.65 12.82 -13.23
C VAL A 127 -0.32 13.53 -12.96
N ASN A 128 -0.02 14.61 -13.71
CA ASN A 128 1.16 15.44 -13.49
C ASN A 128 0.81 16.78 -12.84
N GLU A 129 0.00 16.79 -11.78
CA GLU A 129 -0.34 17.98 -10.99
C GLU A 129 0.91 18.82 -10.65
N ASN A 130 2.00 18.17 -10.25
CA ASN A 130 3.26 18.84 -9.94
C ASN A 130 3.86 19.55 -11.17
N LYS A 131 3.68 19.03 -12.38
CA LYS A 131 4.14 19.69 -13.61
C LYS A 131 3.27 20.90 -13.93
N ILE A 132 1.95 20.79 -13.76
CA ILE A 132 1.00 21.89 -13.95
C ILE A 132 1.30 23.02 -12.96
N ILE A 133 1.49 22.68 -11.68
CA ILE A 133 1.87 23.64 -10.63
C ILE A 133 3.23 24.25 -10.93
N LYS A 134 4.28 23.45 -11.16
CA LYS A 134 5.64 23.95 -11.43
C LYS A 134 5.72 24.85 -12.66
N SER A 135 4.94 24.58 -13.70
CA SER A 135 4.93 25.41 -14.92
C SER A 135 4.43 26.84 -14.68
N ASN A 136 3.67 27.07 -13.60
CA ASN A 136 3.11 28.36 -13.23
C ASN A 136 3.79 29.00 -12.01
N GLU A 137 4.64 28.24 -11.28
CA GLU A 137 5.43 28.75 -10.17
C GLU A 137 6.61 29.59 -10.66
N LEU A 138 6.83 30.73 -10.00
CA LEU A 138 7.93 31.64 -10.34
C LEU A 138 9.27 31.28 -9.69
N GLY A 139 9.30 30.36 -8.71
CA GLY A 139 10.49 30.05 -7.92
C GLY A 139 10.85 31.14 -6.90
N GLU A 140 11.97 30.96 -6.20
CA GLU A 140 12.47 31.92 -5.20
C GLU A 140 13.10 33.17 -5.84
N LEU A 141 13.12 34.29 -5.12
CA LEU A 141 13.77 35.53 -5.54
C LEU A 141 15.29 35.33 -5.64
N SER A 142 15.88 35.71 -6.77
CA SER A 142 17.32 35.64 -7.03
C SER A 142 17.88 37.01 -7.42
N ASP A 143 19.12 37.28 -7.02
CA ASP A 143 19.83 38.51 -7.39
C ASP A 143 20.08 38.61 -8.91
N ASN A 144 20.02 37.50 -9.65
CA ASN A 144 20.16 37.51 -11.12
C ASN A 144 18.84 37.71 -11.87
N ASP A 145 17.71 37.80 -11.18
CA ASP A 145 16.40 38.03 -11.81
C ASP A 145 16.31 39.45 -12.40
N SER A 146 15.68 39.58 -13.58
CA SER A 146 15.25 40.88 -14.10
C SER A 146 14.24 41.55 -13.16
N ASP A 147 14.19 42.88 -13.12
CA ASP A 147 13.27 43.60 -12.23
C ASP A 147 11.77 43.28 -12.50
N ASP A 148 11.38 43.03 -13.75
CA ASP A 148 10.03 42.55 -14.08
C ASP A 148 9.72 41.20 -13.41
N LEU A 149 10.66 40.25 -13.46
CA LEU A 149 10.50 38.94 -12.83
C LEU A 149 10.49 39.06 -11.30
N ARG A 150 11.32 39.94 -10.73
CA ARG A 150 11.30 40.25 -9.29
C ARG A 150 9.96 40.84 -8.87
N LEU A 151 9.39 41.74 -9.66
CA LEU A 151 8.05 42.29 -9.42
C LEU A 151 7.01 41.16 -9.36
N LYS A 152 6.96 40.29 -10.38
CA LYS A 152 6.02 39.15 -10.38
C LYS A 152 6.20 38.24 -9.16
N LYS A 153 7.45 37.94 -8.79
CA LYS A 153 7.78 37.13 -7.60
C LYS A 153 7.35 37.81 -6.31
N VAL A 154 7.61 39.11 -6.13
CA VAL A 154 7.17 39.89 -4.96
C VAL A 154 5.65 39.94 -4.87
N LEU A 155 4.94 40.20 -5.98
CA LEU A 155 3.48 40.16 -6.02
C LEU A 155 2.95 38.77 -5.63
N SER A 156 3.61 37.69 -6.07
CA SER A 156 3.23 36.33 -5.65
C SER A 156 3.35 36.11 -4.14
N LEU A 157 4.31 36.76 -3.46
CA LEU A 157 4.43 36.69 -1.99
C LEU A 157 3.26 37.40 -1.30
N TYR A 158 2.89 38.60 -1.77
CA TYR A 158 1.71 39.29 -1.23
C TYR A 158 0.43 38.48 -1.44
N VAL A 159 0.27 37.88 -2.62
CA VAL A 159 -0.89 37.03 -2.94
C VAL A 159 -0.96 35.80 -2.05
N LYS A 160 0.16 35.09 -1.84
CA LYS A 160 0.20 33.90 -0.97
C LYS A 160 -0.23 34.20 0.46
N GLU A 161 0.17 35.36 1.00
CA GLU A 161 -0.19 35.77 2.35
C GLU A 161 -1.62 36.32 2.47
N ASN A 162 -2.22 36.76 1.34
CA ASN A 162 -3.49 37.47 1.32
C ASN A 162 -4.48 36.87 0.29
N ILE A 163 -4.48 35.55 0.14
CA ILE A 163 -5.21 34.85 -0.95
C ILE A 163 -6.73 35.14 -0.96
N ASN A 164 -7.30 35.46 0.21
CA ASN A 164 -8.72 35.75 0.40
C ASN A 164 -9.07 37.24 0.21
N SER A 165 -8.07 38.10 0.01
CA SER A 165 -8.25 39.54 -0.21
C SER A 165 -8.56 39.86 -1.67
N THR A 166 -9.07 41.07 -1.92
CA THR A 166 -9.29 41.56 -3.29
C THR A 166 -7.96 41.97 -3.94
N SER A 167 -7.91 41.97 -5.27
CA SER A 167 -6.75 42.46 -6.03
C SER A 167 -6.39 43.90 -5.67
N GLU A 168 -7.38 44.73 -5.39
CA GLU A 168 -7.22 46.13 -5.00
C GLU A 168 -6.56 46.26 -3.62
N ALA A 169 -7.00 45.45 -2.63
CA ALA A 169 -6.40 45.48 -1.30
C ALA A 169 -4.92 45.05 -1.34
N ILE A 170 -4.61 44.02 -2.13
CA ILE A 170 -3.22 43.55 -2.33
C ILE A 170 -2.40 44.61 -3.05
N PHE A 171 -2.98 45.27 -4.06
CA PHE A 171 -2.34 46.37 -4.77
C PHE A 171 -2.04 47.55 -3.83
N ASP A 172 -2.96 47.89 -2.93
CA ASP A 172 -2.77 48.97 -1.96
C ASP A 172 -1.65 48.63 -0.96
N MET A 173 -1.57 47.38 -0.49
CA MET A 173 -0.46 46.89 0.35
C MET A 173 0.88 47.00 -0.37
N PHE A 174 0.96 46.51 -1.62
CA PHE A 174 2.16 46.65 -2.44
C PHE A 174 2.53 48.13 -2.67
N THR A 175 1.54 48.98 -2.92
CA THR A 175 1.72 50.41 -3.16
C THR A 175 2.24 51.12 -1.92
N ASN A 176 1.75 50.77 -0.74
CA ASN A 176 2.23 51.30 0.53
C ASN A 176 3.70 50.92 0.75
N ASP A 177 4.03 49.64 0.61
CA ASP A 177 5.40 49.14 0.76
C ASP A 177 6.35 49.73 -0.28
N ARG A 178 5.90 49.89 -1.53
CA ARG A 178 6.63 50.60 -2.58
C ARG A 178 6.93 52.04 -2.18
N ASN A 179 5.92 52.79 -1.75
CA ASN A 179 6.10 54.20 -1.37
C ASN A 179 7.05 54.33 -0.17
N GLN A 180 6.92 53.43 0.81
CA GLN A 180 7.84 53.38 1.95
C GLN A 180 9.27 53.03 1.53
N CYS A 181 9.44 52.09 0.59
CA CYS A 181 10.74 51.75 0.01
C CYS A 181 11.39 52.92 -0.71
N LEU A 182 10.62 53.69 -1.49
CA LEU A 182 11.13 54.89 -2.18
C LEU A 182 11.52 55.98 -1.18
N GLN A 183 10.68 56.25 -0.17
CA GLN A 183 11.00 57.21 0.88
C GLN A 183 12.26 56.82 1.65
N ASN A 184 12.36 55.56 2.10
CA ASN A 184 13.54 55.04 2.78
C ASN A 184 14.81 55.11 1.89
N THR A 185 14.67 55.00 0.57
CA THR A 185 15.81 55.15 -0.36
C THR A 185 16.34 56.58 -0.37
N GLU A 186 15.46 57.57 -0.33
CA GLU A 186 15.85 58.98 -0.18
C GLU A 186 16.42 59.27 1.21
N ASP A 187 15.81 58.72 2.27
CA ASP A 187 16.31 58.84 3.63
C ASP A 187 17.71 58.21 3.76
N LEU A 188 17.96 57.05 3.12
CA LEU A 188 19.27 56.40 3.05
C LEU A 188 20.31 57.30 2.39
N LYS A 189 19.96 57.98 1.28
CA LYS A 189 20.87 58.95 0.64
C LYS A 189 21.19 60.09 1.61
N ALA A 190 20.21 60.60 2.36
CA ALA A 190 20.42 61.67 3.32
C ALA A 190 21.36 61.25 4.49
N VAL A 191 21.18 60.05 5.04
CA VAL A 191 22.00 59.56 6.17
C VAL A 191 23.34 58.92 5.76
N SER A 192 23.53 58.60 4.48
CA SER A 192 24.78 58.01 3.94
C SER A 192 25.97 58.98 3.89
N ALA A 193 25.77 60.25 4.26
CA ALA A 193 26.81 61.30 4.23
C ALA A 193 27.53 61.43 2.86
N GLY A 194 26.83 61.12 1.76
CA GLY A 194 27.37 61.19 0.39
C GLY A 194 28.10 59.94 -0.09
N LEU A 195 28.15 58.87 0.71
CA LEU A 195 28.73 57.58 0.33
C LEU A 195 27.68 56.66 -0.30
N GLU A 196 28.11 55.78 -1.19
CA GLU A 196 27.26 54.70 -1.68
C GLU A 196 26.85 53.75 -0.55
N THR A 197 25.64 53.20 -0.61
CA THR A 197 25.11 52.26 0.39
C THR A 197 26.05 51.07 0.65
N ALA A 198 26.69 50.54 -0.39
CA ALA A 198 27.66 49.45 -0.27
C ALA A 198 28.90 49.86 0.53
N SER A 199 29.36 51.10 0.38
CA SER A 199 30.49 51.65 1.14
C SER A 199 30.10 51.94 2.59
N MET A 200 28.88 52.44 2.83
CA MET A 200 28.36 52.59 4.19
C MET A 200 28.24 51.26 4.92
N LEU A 201 27.84 50.17 4.24
CA LEU A 201 27.81 48.84 4.85
C LEU A 201 29.20 48.35 5.27
N LYS A 202 30.25 48.66 4.48
CA LYS A 202 31.64 48.40 4.89
C LYS A 202 32.03 49.23 6.11
N ALA A 203 31.63 50.51 6.16
CA ALA A 203 31.85 51.38 7.30
C ALA A 203 31.19 50.83 8.58
N VAL A 204 29.95 50.35 8.48
CA VAL A 204 29.23 49.72 9.59
C VAL A 204 29.98 48.48 10.10
N ALA A 205 30.37 47.57 9.20
CA ALA A 205 31.09 46.36 9.57
C ALA A 205 32.46 46.66 10.22
N ALA A 206 33.19 47.65 9.70
CA ALA A 206 34.47 48.08 10.26
C ALA A 206 34.32 48.74 11.63
N PHE A 207 33.25 49.53 11.83
CA PHE A 207 32.92 50.16 13.11
C PHE A 207 32.53 49.13 14.17
N GLU A 208 31.60 48.22 13.86
CA GLU A 208 31.13 47.19 14.78
C GLU A 208 32.27 46.29 15.28
N ALA A 209 33.25 45.98 14.42
CA ALA A 209 34.40 45.14 14.75
C ALA A 209 35.26 45.68 15.91
N VAL A 210 35.35 47.01 16.07
CA VAL A 210 36.23 47.66 17.05
C VAL A 210 35.48 48.48 18.09
N LYS A 211 34.15 48.63 17.93
CA LYS A 211 33.33 49.55 18.71
C LYS A 211 33.56 49.44 20.21
N ASN A 212 33.39 48.23 20.74
CA ASN A 212 33.50 47.98 22.18
C ASN A 212 34.90 48.29 22.73
N LYS A 213 35.94 48.10 21.92
CA LYS A 213 37.34 48.34 22.31
C LYS A 213 37.72 49.82 22.28
N ILE A 214 37.17 50.59 21.34
CA ILE A 214 37.35 52.04 21.30
C ILE A 214 36.50 52.72 22.39
N ASP A 215 35.28 52.24 22.64
CA ASP A 215 34.45 52.69 23.76
C ASP A 215 35.19 52.48 25.11
N ASP A 216 35.75 51.28 25.33
CA ASP A 216 36.57 50.96 26.51
C ASP A 216 37.82 51.86 26.63
N PHE A 217 38.50 52.16 25.51
CA PHE A 217 39.63 53.08 25.50
C PHE A 217 39.28 54.47 26.03
N PHE A 218 38.19 55.09 25.52
CA PHE A 218 37.78 56.41 25.99
C PHE A 218 37.31 56.40 27.45
N VAL A 219 36.64 55.32 27.90
CA VAL A 219 36.29 55.14 29.32
C VAL A 219 37.54 55.07 30.19
N ARG A 220 38.58 54.33 29.78
CA ARG A 220 39.87 54.27 30.49
C ARG A 220 40.61 55.61 30.51
N CYS A 221 40.57 56.38 29.42
CA CYS A 221 41.16 57.72 29.38
C CYS A 221 40.47 58.69 30.34
N LYS A 222 39.13 58.62 30.45
CA LYS A 222 38.37 59.39 31.47
C LYS A 222 38.72 58.97 32.88
N LEU A 223 38.84 57.67 33.14
CA LEU A 223 39.24 57.15 34.44
C LEU A 223 40.66 57.62 34.81
N LEU A 224 41.58 57.62 33.84
CA LEU A 224 42.95 58.12 34.03
C LEU A 224 42.98 59.62 34.38
N THR A 225 42.12 60.41 33.72
CA THR A 225 41.94 61.84 33.99
C THR A 225 41.33 62.08 35.38
N TYR A 226 40.32 61.28 35.76
CA TYR A 226 39.64 61.37 37.06
C TYR A 226 40.58 61.14 38.24
N VAL A 227 41.55 60.23 38.12
CA VAL A 227 42.52 59.92 39.18
C VAL A 227 43.79 60.79 39.10
N ASN A 228 43.73 61.95 38.43
CA ASN A 228 44.82 62.94 38.34
C ASN A 228 46.16 62.36 37.85
N GLY A 229 46.15 61.45 36.87
CA GLY A 229 47.35 60.98 36.14
C GLY A 229 48.37 60.15 36.93
N ASN A 230 48.28 60.08 38.26
CA ASN A 230 49.24 59.40 39.12
C ASN A 230 48.88 57.95 39.45
N ASN A 231 47.90 57.36 38.77
CA ASN A 231 47.46 55.99 39.05
C ASN A 231 48.17 54.98 38.13
N THR A 232 49.28 54.42 38.62
CA THR A 232 50.12 53.44 37.92
C THR A 232 49.38 52.20 37.39
N PRO A 233 48.33 51.63 38.03
CA PRO A 233 47.70 50.41 37.52
C PRO A 233 46.96 50.55 36.18
N LEU A 234 46.62 51.78 35.75
CA LEU A 234 45.89 52.03 34.50
C LEU A 234 46.82 52.25 33.29
N THR A 235 48.11 52.47 33.53
CA THR A 235 49.11 52.81 32.51
C THR A 235 50.32 51.88 32.53
N ASP A 236 50.60 51.24 33.67
CA ASP A 236 51.68 50.27 33.83
C ASP A 236 51.21 48.84 33.53
N TYR A 237 51.42 48.45 32.28
CA TYR A 237 51.17 47.09 31.78
C TYR A 237 52.43 46.21 31.84
N SER A 238 53.50 46.63 32.54
CA SER A 238 54.80 45.94 32.53
C SER A 238 54.73 44.49 33.03
N GLU A 239 53.99 44.23 34.11
CA GLU A 239 53.74 42.88 34.65
C GLU A 239 53.02 41.99 33.63
N ILE A 240 52.06 42.55 32.87
CA ILE A 240 51.34 41.83 31.83
C ILE A 240 52.26 41.56 30.62
N PHE A 241 53.10 42.53 30.25
CA PHE A 241 54.07 42.37 29.16
C PHE A 241 55.17 41.34 29.45
N LYS A 242 55.57 41.16 30.72
CA LYS A 242 56.48 40.08 31.12
C LYS A 242 55.94 38.69 30.78
N ASN A 243 54.62 38.50 30.75
CA ASN A 243 54.02 37.20 30.38
C ASN A 243 54.13 36.91 28.88
N PHE A 244 54.37 37.93 28.05
CA PHE A 244 54.47 37.80 26.59
C PHE A 244 55.91 37.62 26.09
N THR A 245 56.93 37.81 26.94
CA THR A 245 58.34 37.57 26.56
C THR A 245 58.74 36.10 26.55
N ALA A 246 57.93 35.24 27.17
CA ALA A 246 58.17 33.79 27.30
C ALA A 246 57.42 32.94 26.26
N VAL A 247 56.67 33.55 25.34
CA VAL A 247 55.78 32.87 24.38
C VAL A 247 55.97 33.47 22.99
N GLU A 248 55.96 32.63 21.94
CA GLU A 248 55.96 33.12 20.56
C GLU A 248 54.62 33.83 20.24
N LEU A 249 54.70 35.07 19.77
CA LEU A 249 53.53 35.92 19.57
C LEU A 249 53.18 36.00 18.08
N ASP A 250 51.94 35.67 17.76
CA ASP A 250 51.30 36.02 16.49
C ASP A 250 50.30 37.16 16.71
N THR A 251 50.17 38.01 15.70
CA THR A 251 49.13 39.06 15.58
C THR A 251 47.70 38.54 15.71
N SER A 252 47.47 37.23 15.56
CA SER A 252 46.15 36.60 15.77
C SER A 252 45.90 36.12 17.21
N SER A 253 46.82 36.34 18.15
CA SER A 253 46.72 35.82 19.53
C SER A 253 45.54 36.40 20.31
N GLU A 254 44.66 35.54 20.84
CA GLU A 254 43.52 35.95 21.68
C GLU A 254 43.96 36.74 22.92
N LYS A 255 45.09 36.37 23.53
CA LYS A 255 45.63 37.07 24.71
C LYS A 255 46.07 38.51 24.38
N LEU A 256 46.57 38.76 23.16
CA LEU A 256 46.86 40.12 22.72
C LEU A 256 45.56 40.90 22.46
N ARG A 257 44.49 40.25 22.02
CA ARG A 257 43.18 40.90 21.83
C ARG A 257 42.51 41.32 23.14
N GLU A 258 42.82 40.69 24.27
CA GLU A 258 42.33 41.08 25.60
C GLU A 258 42.83 42.46 26.04
N LEU A 259 44.04 42.84 25.64
CA LEU A 259 44.62 44.15 25.94
C LEU A 259 43.78 45.30 25.33
N PRO A 260 43.91 46.53 25.85
CA PRO A 260 43.31 47.72 25.24
C PRO A 260 43.74 47.88 23.79
N ILE A 261 42.91 48.56 22.98
CA ILE A 261 43.22 48.82 21.57
C ILE A 261 44.40 49.78 21.38
N ALA A 262 44.57 50.70 22.33
CA ALA A 262 45.72 51.56 22.52
C ALA A 262 45.88 51.83 24.03
N LEU A 263 47.08 52.21 24.47
CA LEU A 263 47.30 52.59 25.86
C LEU A 263 46.54 53.90 26.18
N PRO A 264 45.77 53.96 27.29
CA PRO A 264 45.01 55.14 27.64
C PRO A 264 45.93 56.34 27.93
N ASN A 265 45.50 57.54 27.55
CA ASN A 265 46.24 58.78 27.73
C ASN A 265 45.35 59.89 28.31
N THR A 266 45.98 60.90 28.90
CA THR A 266 45.27 62.05 29.54
C THR A 266 44.71 63.03 28.53
N GLU A 267 45.17 62.99 27.29
CA GLU A 267 44.71 63.87 26.21
C GLU A 267 43.38 63.37 25.57
N MET A 268 42.97 62.13 25.87
CA MET A 268 41.79 61.48 25.29
C MET A 268 41.84 61.42 23.75
N LEU A 269 43.01 61.08 23.21
CA LEU A 269 43.28 61.01 21.77
C LEU A 269 43.66 59.60 21.34
N LEU A 270 43.01 59.06 20.31
CA LEU A 270 43.36 57.78 19.69
C LEU A 270 44.06 58.01 18.35
N ASP A 271 45.37 57.76 18.29
CA ASP A 271 46.13 57.76 17.03
C ASP A 271 45.85 56.47 16.26
N THR A 272 45.31 56.58 15.05
CA THR A 272 44.92 55.44 14.21
C THR A 272 46.07 54.79 13.45
N GLN A 273 47.25 55.42 13.42
CA GLN A 273 48.43 54.96 12.68
C GLN A 273 49.52 54.41 13.60
N SER A 274 49.64 54.94 14.81
CA SER A 274 50.71 54.60 15.74
C SER A 274 50.19 54.17 17.11
N LYS A 275 50.99 53.38 17.85
CA LYS A 275 50.69 52.94 19.22
C LYS A 275 49.39 52.12 19.37
N ILE A 276 48.95 51.49 18.29
CA ILE A 276 47.84 50.53 18.27
C ILE A 276 48.34 49.13 18.67
N ASN A 277 47.52 48.41 19.40
CA ASN A 277 47.73 47.00 19.71
C ASN A 277 47.86 46.18 18.40
N PRO A 278 48.97 45.44 18.19
CA PRO A 278 49.21 44.69 16.96
C PRO A 278 48.08 43.73 16.57
N ALA A 279 47.35 43.18 17.55
CA ALA A 279 46.26 42.25 17.29
C ALA A 279 44.98 42.89 16.72
N TRP A 280 44.88 44.22 16.79
CA TRP A 280 43.78 45.03 16.27
C TRP A 280 44.20 45.97 15.13
N ALA A 281 45.48 45.91 14.71
CA ALA A 281 46.03 46.85 13.73
C ALA A 281 45.33 46.76 12.37
N ASN A 282 44.95 45.55 11.94
CA ASN A 282 44.23 45.34 10.69
C ASN A 282 42.81 45.92 10.76
N GLU A 283 42.10 45.70 11.87
CA GLU A 283 40.76 46.22 12.10
C GLU A 283 40.74 47.74 12.22
N ILE A 284 41.73 48.36 12.89
CA ILE A 284 41.88 49.82 12.91
C ILE A 284 42.20 50.37 11.52
N LYS A 285 43.05 49.69 10.75
CA LYS A 285 43.33 50.09 9.37
C LYS A 285 42.08 50.03 8.48
N LYS A 286 41.24 49.00 8.65
CA LYS A 286 39.94 48.89 7.98
C LYS A 286 38.97 49.97 8.45
N LEU A 287 38.86 50.21 9.76
CA LEU A 287 38.07 51.31 10.31
C LEU A 287 38.49 52.65 9.69
N TYR A 288 39.79 52.89 9.59
CA TYR A 288 40.32 54.11 9.00
C TYR A 288 39.91 54.26 7.53
N ALA A 289 40.14 53.21 6.73
CA ALA A 289 39.88 53.21 5.29
C ALA A 289 38.38 53.25 4.95
N ASP A 290 37.55 52.48 5.67
CA ASP A 290 36.15 52.26 5.33
C ASP A 290 35.20 53.23 6.08
N ALA A 291 35.57 53.76 7.25
CA ALA A 291 34.70 54.61 8.07
C ALA A 291 35.29 56.00 8.37
N VAL A 292 36.50 56.11 8.91
CA VAL A 292 37.06 57.40 9.38
C VAL A 292 37.35 58.34 8.21
N SER A 293 38.16 57.90 7.24
CA SER A 293 38.52 58.71 6.09
C SER A 293 37.30 59.13 5.26
N PRO A 294 36.36 58.23 4.94
CA PRO A 294 35.14 58.59 4.20
C PRO A 294 34.15 59.49 4.96
N LEU A 295 33.98 59.32 6.29
CA LEU A 295 32.94 60.05 7.05
C LEU A 295 33.43 61.33 7.72
N CYS A 296 34.72 61.42 8.02
CA CYS A 296 35.33 62.51 8.80
C CYS A 296 36.50 63.19 8.09
N GLY A 297 36.94 62.70 6.93
CA GLY A 297 38.13 63.18 6.23
C GLY A 297 39.42 62.54 6.74
N GLU A 298 40.58 63.01 6.25
CA GLU A 298 41.91 62.44 6.55
C GLU A 298 42.42 62.77 7.98
N ILE A 299 41.60 62.50 9.01
CA ILE A 299 41.97 62.69 10.41
C ILE A 299 42.72 61.47 10.95
N LEU A 300 43.99 61.64 11.31
CA LEU A 300 44.82 60.54 11.82
C LEU A 300 44.60 60.28 13.32
N VAL A 301 44.08 61.27 14.04
CA VAL A 301 43.83 61.21 15.48
C VAL A 301 42.33 61.39 15.74
N LEU A 302 41.72 60.42 16.41
CA LEU A 302 40.30 60.42 16.77
C LEU A 302 40.10 60.95 18.19
N THR A 303 39.25 61.97 18.34
CA THR A 303 38.75 62.40 19.65
C THR A 303 37.48 61.61 20.03
N GLU A 304 37.07 61.68 21.31
CA GLU A 304 35.79 61.08 21.73
C GLU A 304 34.59 61.70 20.98
N ASN A 305 34.66 62.98 20.64
CA ASN A 305 33.61 63.65 19.87
C ASN A 305 33.56 63.15 18.43
N ASP A 306 34.71 62.92 17.79
CA ASP A 306 34.78 62.32 16.45
C ASP A 306 34.20 60.91 16.46
N TRP A 307 34.56 60.12 17.48
CA TRP A 307 34.04 58.78 17.67
C TRP A 307 32.51 58.75 17.87
N LYS A 308 31.97 59.66 18.68
CA LYS A 308 30.52 59.84 18.84
C LYS A 308 29.84 60.26 17.53
N ASN A 309 30.45 61.17 16.77
CA ASN A 309 29.92 61.60 15.48
C ASN A 309 29.85 60.44 14.48
N ILE A 310 30.90 59.60 14.41
CA ILE A 310 30.91 58.38 13.59
C ILE A 310 29.81 57.41 14.06
N SER A 311 29.73 57.17 15.36
CA SER A 311 28.70 56.30 15.94
C SER A 311 27.29 56.78 15.64
N GLN A 312 27.04 58.09 15.67
CA GLN A 312 25.73 58.66 15.34
C GLN A 312 25.40 58.46 13.87
N LYS A 313 26.30 58.81 12.95
CA LYS A 313 26.11 58.62 11.50
C LYS A 313 25.83 57.16 11.14
N ILE A 314 26.54 56.22 11.77
CA ILE A 314 26.33 54.78 11.56
C ILE A 314 24.98 54.35 12.15
N SER A 315 24.61 54.82 13.34
CA SER A 315 23.30 54.54 13.95
C SER A 315 22.13 55.05 13.11
N ASP A 316 22.26 56.26 12.55
CA ASP A 316 21.23 56.85 11.68
C ASP A 316 21.08 56.01 10.40
N PHE A 317 22.19 55.62 9.79
CA PHE A 317 22.20 54.73 8.63
C PHE A 317 21.60 53.35 8.92
N THR A 318 22.04 52.66 9.98
CA THR A 318 21.55 51.30 10.30
C THR A 318 20.08 51.29 10.69
N THR A 319 19.57 52.37 11.29
CA THR A 319 18.14 52.52 11.63
C THR A 319 17.26 52.60 10.39
N VAL A 320 17.70 53.31 9.34
CA VAL A 320 16.94 53.39 8.08
C VAL A 320 17.15 52.10 7.25
N TYR A 321 18.38 51.57 7.23
CA TYR A 321 18.71 50.38 6.47
C TYR A 321 17.97 49.12 6.96
N SER A 322 17.78 48.96 8.28
CA SER A 322 17.02 47.84 8.84
C SER A 322 15.54 47.90 8.45
N LYS A 323 14.92 49.09 8.49
CA LYS A 323 13.54 49.31 8.00
C LYS A 323 13.39 48.99 6.52
N GLN A 324 14.41 49.30 5.71
CA GLN A 324 14.41 48.96 4.28
C GLN A 324 14.44 47.44 4.05
N ALA A 325 15.21 46.70 4.85
CA ALA A 325 15.34 45.25 4.71
C ALA A 325 14.05 44.46 5.02
N GLU A 326 13.14 45.04 5.81
CA GLU A 326 11.83 44.44 6.14
C GLU A 326 10.82 44.56 4.99
N ILE A 327 11.03 45.49 4.06
CA ILE A 327 10.09 45.78 2.97
C ILE A 327 10.35 44.82 1.80
N LYS A 328 9.35 44.01 1.43
CA LYS A 328 9.49 43.02 0.34
C LYS A 328 9.82 43.67 -1.00
N ALA A 329 9.27 44.86 -1.25
CA ALA A 329 9.54 45.65 -2.46
C ALA A 329 11.00 46.15 -2.55
N ALA A 330 11.75 46.19 -1.45
CA ALA A 330 13.14 46.68 -1.44
C ALA A 330 14.11 45.80 -2.24
N LYS A 331 13.70 44.58 -2.62
CA LYS A 331 14.46 43.70 -3.51
C LYS A 331 14.37 44.09 -4.99
N ILE A 332 13.49 45.04 -5.34
CA ILE A 332 13.31 45.55 -6.70
C ILE A 332 14.05 46.88 -6.81
N ASN A 333 14.66 47.13 -7.97
CA ASN A 333 15.34 48.40 -8.22
C ASN A 333 14.38 49.60 -7.99
N PRO A 334 14.76 50.60 -7.16
CA PRO A 334 13.95 51.79 -6.90
C PRO A 334 13.54 52.56 -8.18
N GLN A 335 14.44 52.69 -9.17
CA GLN A 335 14.12 53.37 -10.43
C GLN A 335 13.01 52.63 -11.20
N PHE A 336 13.03 51.30 -11.17
CA PHE A 336 11.99 50.48 -11.78
C PHE A 336 10.65 50.64 -11.04
N LEU A 337 10.67 50.66 -9.70
CA LEU A 337 9.47 50.91 -8.89
C LEU A 337 8.84 52.29 -9.17
N GLU A 338 9.65 53.31 -9.43
CA GLU A 338 9.18 54.63 -9.87
C GLU A 338 8.46 54.57 -11.22
N THR A 339 9.00 53.85 -12.21
CA THR A 339 8.35 53.73 -13.53
C THR A 339 6.98 53.04 -13.47
N LYS A 340 6.79 52.15 -12.49
CA LYS A 340 5.53 51.42 -12.28
C LYS A 340 4.46 52.22 -11.53
N LEU A 341 4.70 53.50 -11.19
CA LEU A 341 3.73 54.35 -10.45
C LEU A 341 2.34 54.43 -11.10
N ASN A 342 2.29 54.44 -12.43
CA ASN A 342 1.08 54.72 -13.20
C ASN A 342 0.46 53.47 -13.86
N GLN A 343 1.04 52.29 -13.62
CA GLN A 343 0.62 51.04 -14.28
C GLN A 343 -0.27 50.18 -13.36
N LYS A 344 -1.27 50.81 -12.74
CA LYS A 344 -2.20 50.14 -11.82
C LYS A 344 -2.87 48.92 -12.47
N ASP A 345 -3.41 49.10 -13.68
CA ASP A 345 -4.19 48.05 -14.36
C ASP A 345 -3.32 46.83 -14.72
N GLU A 346 -2.06 47.04 -15.10
CA GLU A 346 -1.10 45.97 -15.41
C GLU A 346 -0.76 45.17 -14.15
N ILE A 347 -0.48 45.85 -13.03
CA ILE A 347 -0.16 45.20 -11.76
C ILE A 347 -1.38 44.46 -11.21
N ILE A 348 -2.57 45.04 -11.28
CA ILE A 348 -3.82 44.37 -10.89
C ILE A 348 -4.06 43.13 -11.76
N THR A 349 -3.77 43.19 -13.05
CA THR A 349 -3.88 42.03 -13.94
C THR A 349 -2.94 40.90 -13.49
N GLU A 350 -1.66 41.19 -13.22
CA GLU A 350 -0.72 40.20 -12.70
C GLU A 350 -1.15 39.66 -11.32
N ILE A 351 -1.64 40.52 -10.41
CA ILE A 351 -2.17 40.09 -9.11
C ILE A 351 -3.35 39.12 -9.31
N ASN A 352 -4.25 39.40 -10.24
CA ASN A 352 -5.40 38.55 -10.54
C ASN A 352 -4.98 37.19 -11.11
N GLU A 353 -4.00 37.16 -12.02
CA GLU A 353 -3.44 35.91 -12.54
C GLU A 353 -2.82 35.06 -11.42
N ARG A 354 -2.09 35.71 -10.49
CA ARG A 354 -1.49 35.03 -9.32
C ARG A 354 -2.54 34.55 -8.32
N LEU A 355 -3.57 35.36 -8.06
CA LEU A 355 -4.69 34.97 -7.18
C LEU A 355 -5.43 33.77 -7.75
N ALA A 356 -5.72 33.76 -9.06
CA ALA A 356 -6.31 32.62 -9.73
C ALA A 356 -5.42 31.39 -9.56
N PHE A 357 -4.12 31.50 -9.89
CA PHE A 357 -3.18 30.39 -9.74
C PHE A 357 -3.16 29.79 -8.32
N GLU A 358 -3.01 30.62 -7.28
CA GLU A 358 -2.94 30.11 -5.90
C GLU A 358 -4.27 29.51 -5.43
N LYS A 359 -5.42 30.07 -5.85
CA LYS A 359 -6.74 29.52 -5.52
C LYS A 359 -6.97 28.16 -6.20
N GLU A 360 -6.72 28.07 -7.50
CA GLU A 360 -6.90 26.81 -8.22
C GLU A 360 -5.91 25.73 -7.74
N LYS A 361 -4.69 26.13 -7.33
CA LYS A 361 -3.72 25.23 -6.69
C LYS A 361 -4.24 24.60 -5.40
N GLN A 362 -5.06 25.30 -4.60
CA GLN A 362 -5.67 24.73 -3.39
C GLN A 362 -6.73 23.65 -3.70
N HIS A 363 -7.40 23.75 -4.85
CA HIS A 363 -8.50 22.87 -5.23
C HIS A 363 -8.11 21.72 -6.16
N ILE A 364 -6.87 21.69 -6.67
CA ILE A 364 -6.39 20.63 -7.57
C ILE A 364 -6.50 19.23 -6.95
N GLN A 365 -6.27 19.11 -5.64
CA GLN A 365 -6.42 17.85 -4.91
C GLN A 365 -7.89 17.42 -4.83
N SER A 366 -8.82 18.36 -4.62
CA SER A 366 -10.26 18.07 -4.62
C SER A 366 -10.74 17.61 -6.00
N LEU A 367 -10.24 18.22 -7.07
CA LEU A 367 -10.53 17.81 -8.44
C LEU A 367 -9.97 16.41 -8.75
N LYS A 368 -8.74 16.13 -8.33
CA LYS A 368 -8.13 14.79 -8.45
C LYS A 368 -8.92 13.73 -7.69
N LYS A 369 -9.31 14.02 -6.45
CA LYS A 369 -10.20 13.18 -5.63
C LYS A 369 -11.52 12.90 -6.36
N LEU A 370 -12.16 13.93 -6.92
CA LEU A 370 -13.40 13.79 -7.67
C LEU A 370 -13.26 12.85 -8.87
N LEU A 371 -12.20 12.98 -9.66
CA LEU A 371 -11.95 12.13 -10.82
C LEU A 371 -11.61 10.68 -10.44
N LEU A 372 -10.87 10.47 -9.35
CA LEU A 372 -10.59 9.13 -8.82
C LEU A 372 -11.87 8.46 -8.34
N PHE A 373 -12.74 9.20 -7.66
CA PHE A 373 -14.04 8.68 -7.24
C PHE A 373 -14.97 8.41 -8.42
N ARG A 374 -14.95 9.27 -9.45
CA ARG A 374 -15.66 9.03 -10.71
C ARG A 374 -15.27 7.68 -11.34
N LYS A 375 -14.00 7.32 -11.29
CA LYS A 375 -13.48 6.08 -11.88
C LYS A 375 -13.73 4.85 -11.00
N ASP A 376 -13.43 4.94 -9.71
CA ASP A 376 -13.20 3.77 -8.87
C ASP A 376 -14.26 3.58 -7.76
N PHE A 377 -14.98 4.63 -7.35
CA PHE A 377 -15.81 4.58 -6.13
C PHE A 377 -16.99 3.61 -6.24
N PHE A 378 -17.61 3.48 -7.41
CA PHE A 378 -18.69 2.49 -7.58
C PHE A 378 -18.17 1.05 -7.50
N THR A 379 -16.97 0.80 -8.03
CA THR A 379 -16.28 -0.49 -7.90
C THR A 379 -15.99 -0.79 -6.42
N LEU A 380 -15.60 0.22 -5.64
CA LEU A 380 -15.47 0.09 -4.17
C LEU A 380 -16.81 -0.30 -3.53
N LEU A 381 -17.90 0.41 -3.81
CA LEU A 381 -19.22 0.10 -3.23
C LEU A 381 -19.65 -1.34 -3.52
N LYS A 382 -19.40 -1.83 -4.75
CA LYS A 382 -19.67 -3.21 -5.16
C LYS A 382 -18.72 -4.24 -4.54
N ASN A 383 -17.57 -3.83 -4.02
CA ASN A 383 -16.57 -4.67 -3.37
C ASN A 383 -16.50 -4.52 -1.84
N TYR A 384 -17.26 -3.59 -1.26
CA TYR A 384 -17.23 -3.27 0.17
C TYR A 384 -18.61 -3.44 0.80
N VAL A 385 -19.62 -2.73 0.26
CA VAL A 385 -20.98 -2.73 0.84
C VAL A 385 -21.72 -4.01 0.46
N SER A 386 -21.77 -4.35 -0.83
CA SER A 386 -22.60 -5.47 -1.32
C SER A 386 -21.85 -6.72 -1.74
N PHE A 387 -20.53 -6.65 -2.01
CA PHE A 387 -19.78 -7.72 -2.68
C PHE A 387 -20.42 -8.19 -4.01
N SER A 388 -21.29 -7.38 -4.62
CA SER A 388 -22.03 -7.77 -5.82
C SER A 388 -21.12 -8.24 -6.96
N ASN A 389 -19.94 -7.62 -7.15
CA ASN A 389 -18.96 -8.06 -8.16
C ASN A 389 -18.53 -9.52 -7.96
N PHE A 390 -18.33 -9.96 -6.72
CA PHE A 390 -17.95 -11.35 -6.44
C PHE A 390 -19.05 -12.34 -6.85
N TYR A 391 -20.32 -12.00 -6.65
CA TYR A 391 -21.44 -12.89 -6.95
C TYR A 391 -21.90 -12.85 -8.41
N THR A 392 -21.66 -11.74 -9.11
CA THR A 392 -22.01 -11.57 -10.53
C THR A 392 -20.85 -11.91 -11.48
N GLY A 393 -19.66 -12.16 -10.96
CA GLY A 393 -18.46 -12.47 -11.75
C GLY A 393 -17.75 -11.24 -12.31
N GLY A 394 -17.96 -10.07 -11.69
CA GLY A 394 -17.21 -8.85 -11.96
C GLY A 394 -15.85 -8.82 -11.26
N GLU A 395 -15.15 -7.69 -11.36
CA GLU A 395 -13.83 -7.53 -10.76
C GLU A 395 -13.88 -7.38 -9.24
N THR A 396 -13.11 -8.19 -8.53
CA THR A 396 -13.05 -8.14 -7.07
C THR A 396 -11.77 -7.50 -6.54
N ALA A 397 -11.87 -6.89 -5.37
CA ALA A 397 -10.73 -6.26 -4.70
C ALA A 397 -9.79 -7.25 -3.99
N PHE A 398 -10.10 -8.54 -3.95
CA PHE A 398 -9.33 -9.55 -3.19
C PHE A 398 -8.84 -10.74 -4.01
N GLN A 399 -9.29 -10.92 -5.26
CA GLN A 399 -8.81 -12.00 -6.12
C GLN A 399 -7.49 -11.60 -6.81
N ALA A 400 -6.45 -12.38 -6.55
CA ALA A 400 -5.10 -12.10 -7.04
C ALA A 400 -4.86 -12.49 -8.50
N GLY A 401 -5.66 -13.39 -9.05
CA GLY A 401 -5.48 -13.89 -10.40
C GLY A 401 -6.00 -15.31 -10.60
N VAL A 402 -5.37 -16.05 -11.50
CA VAL A 402 -5.81 -17.39 -11.92
C VAL A 402 -4.68 -18.40 -11.76
N LEU A 403 -4.93 -19.45 -10.98
CA LEU A 403 -4.02 -20.60 -10.87
C LEU A 403 -4.47 -21.72 -11.82
N PHE A 404 -3.58 -22.10 -12.73
CA PHE A 404 -3.71 -23.29 -13.57
C PHE A 404 -3.02 -24.47 -12.91
N PHE A 405 -3.80 -25.51 -12.63
CA PHE A 405 -3.32 -26.69 -11.92
C PHE A 405 -4.18 -27.91 -12.25
N ASP A 406 -3.55 -29.06 -12.51
CA ASP A 406 -4.21 -30.37 -12.64
C ASP A 406 -5.44 -30.37 -13.57
N THR A 407 -5.30 -29.81 -14.78
CA THR A 407 -6.38 -29.65 -15.79
C THR A 407 -7.51 -28.69 -15.38
N ARG A 408 -7.20 -27.69 -14.54
CA ARG A 408 -8.17 -26.72 -14.03
C ARG A 408 -7.62 -25.32 -14.05
N ALA A 409 -8.53 -24.36 -14.02
CA ALA A 409 -8.26 -22.97 -13.73
C ALA A 409 -9.11 -22.55 -12.53
N THR A 410 -8.48 -22.12 -11.45
CA THR A 410 -9.17 -21.54 -10.29
C THR A 410 -8.92 -20.04 -10.21
N THR A 411 -10.00 -19.28 -10.02
CA THR A 411 -9.98 -17.80 -9.94
C THR A 411 -10.04 -17.29 -8.51
N LEU A 412 -10.29 -18.16 -7.52
CA LEU A 412 -10.21 -17.77 -6.10
C LEU A 412 -8.82 -18.00 -5.56
N CYS A 413 -7.95 -17.06 -5.89
CA CYS A 413 -6.60 -16.99 -5.38
C CYS A 413 -6.45 -15.72 -4.54
N PHE A 414 -5.88 -15.84 -3.35
CA PHE A 414 -5.61 -14.74 -2.41
C PHE A 414 -4.10 -14.64 -2.21
N GLU A 415 -3.54 -13.44 -2.29
CA GLU A 415 -2.17 -13.20 -1.87
C GLU A 415 -2.14 -13.19 -0.33
N LEU A 416 -1.20 -13.92 0.26
CA LEU A 416 -1.09 -14.02 1.72
C LEU A 416 -0.18 -12.92 2.26
N ASN A 417 -0.68 -12.17 3.24
CA ASN A 417 0.05 -11.11 3.94
C ASN A 417 1.08 -11.62 4.97
N GLY A 418 1.14 -12.94 5.20
CA GLY A 418 2.02 -13.56 6.19
C GLY A 418 1.47 -13.57 7.63
N ASP A 419 0.18 -13.27 7.82
CA ASP A 419 -0.48 -13.34 9.13
C ASP A 419 -0.63 -14.81 9.59
N ASP A 420 -0.21 -15.08 10.84
CA ASP A 420 -0.28 -16.41 11.44
C ASP A 420 -1.72 -16.90 11.64
N ARG A 421 -2.72 -16.00 11.70
CA ARG A 421 -4.14 -16.34 11.80
C ARG A 421 -4.65 -17.16 10.63
N HIS A 422 -3.98 -17.13 9.47
CA HIS A 422 -4.28 -18.03 8.35
C HIS A 422 -4.24 -19.51 8.76
N ALA A 423 -3.40 -19.90 9.73
CA ALA A 423 -3.34 -21.28 10.20
C ALA A 423 -4.64 -21.75 10.88
N THR A 424 -5.38 -20.85 11.53
CA THR A 424 -6.60 -21.17 12.30
C THR A 424 -7.88 -20.78 11.55
N LEU A 425 -7.93 -19.58 10.98
CA LEU A 425 -9.12 -19.03 10.32
C LEU A 425 -9.41 -19.71 8.97
N ASP A 426 -8.40 -20.03 8.18
CA ASP A 426 -8.60 -20.61 6.84
C ASP A 426 -9.33 -21.96 6.91
N ILE A 427 -9.12 -22.75 7.98
CA ILE A 427 -9.81 -24.02 8.23
C ILE A 427 -11.32 -23.82 8.37
N LEU A 428 -11.75 -22.69 8.95
CA LEU A 428 -13.16 -22.35 9.15
C LEU A 428 -13.89 -21.99 7.85
N SER A 429 -13.16 -21.71 6.76
CA SER A 429 -13.74 -21.47 5.43
C SER A 429 -14.53 -22.67 4.91
N GLY A 430 -14.19 -23.89 5.35
CA GLY A 430 -14.79 -25.13 4.87
C GLY A 430 -14.47 -25.47 3.40
N ALA A 431 -13.56 -24.73 2.76
CA ALA A 431 -13.13 -24.93 1.38
C ALA A 431 -11.93 -25.88 1.30
N TYR A 432 -11.70 -26.46 0.11
CA TYR A 432 -10.46 -27.19 -0.19
C TYR A 432 -9.39 -26.15 -0.54
N LEU A 433 -8.31 -26.09 0.22
CA LEU A 433 -7.31 -25.01 0.12
C LEU A 433 -5.94 -25.53 -0.31
N LEU A 434 -5.29 -24.77 -1.19
CA LEU A 434 -3.91 -24.96 -1.61
C LEU A 434 -3.08 -23.75 -1.22
N TYR A 435 -2.10 -23.94 -0.33
CA TYR A 435 -1.04 -22.97 -0.13
C TYR A 435 0.03 -23.21 -1.19
N CYS A 436 0.41 -22.16 -1.89
CA CYS A 436 1.42 -22.20 -2.94
C CYS A 436 2.48 -21.13 -2.67
N ASP A 437 3.74 -21.49 -2.84
CA ASP A 437 4.80 -20.51 -3.00
C ASP A 437 4.88 -20.17 -4.50
N ILE A 438 4.74 -18.89 -4.83
CA ILE A 438 4.84 -18.40 -6.21
C ILE A 438 6.15 -17.64 -6.40
N THR A 439 6.82 -17.92 -7.52
CA THR A 439 8.14 -17.35 -7.82
C THR A 439 8.22 -16.87 -9.27
N ARG A 440 8.84 -15.70 -9.46
CA ARG A 440 9.14 -15.12 -10.78
C ARG A 440 10.49 -14.41 -10.69
N GLY A 441 11.52 -15.01 -11.28
CA GLY A 441 12.90 -14.54 -11.10
C GLY A 441 13.30 -14.58 -9.62
N THR A 442 13.66 -13.41 -9.07
CA THR A 442 14.01 -13.25 -7.64
C THR A 442 12.81 -12.97 -6.74
N ALA A 443 11.66 -12.58 -7.30
CA ALA A 443 10.46 -12.27 -6.52
C ALA A 443 9.79 -13.55 -6.02
N LYS A 444 9.46 -13.59 -4.73
CA LYS A 444 8.73 -14.68 -4.08
C LYS A 444 7.54 -14.14 -3.32
N ARG A 445 6.38 -14.78 -3.47
CA ARG A 445 5.15 -14.45 -2.74
C ARG A 445 4.44 -15.74 -2.33
N LYS A 446 3.49 -15.62 -1.42
CA LYS A 446 2.66 -16.75 -0.98
C LYS A 446 1.22 -16.55 -1.46
N LEU A 447 0.63 -17.63 -1.94
CA LEU A 447 -0.70 -17.64 -2.53
C LEU A 447 -1.56 -18.70 -1.85
N LEU A 448 -2.81 -18.38 -1.58
CA LEU A 448 -3.84 -19.33 -1.15
C LEU A 448 -4.88 -19.48 -2.25
N ALA A 449 -5.02 -20.67 -2.81
CA ALA A 449 -6.01 -20.97 -3.84
C ALA A 449 -7.12 -21.88 -3.29
N LEU A 450 -8.37 -21.53 -3.59
CA LEU A 450 -9.54 -22.35 -3.25
C LEU A 450 -9.91 -23.24 -4.43
N LEU A 451 -10.11 -24.52 -4.16
CA LEU A 451 -10.67 -25.45 -5.12
C LEU A 451 -12.12 -25.74 -4.78
N THR A 452 -13.00 -25.42 -5.73
CA THR A 452 -14.44 -25.53 -5.55
C THR A 452 -15.09 -26.53 -6.51
N ASN A 453 -14.33 -27.09 -7.46
CA ASN A 453 -14.81 -28.09 -8.42
C ASN A 453 -13.73 -29.13 -8.85
N GLY A 454 -14.21 -30.30 -9.28
CA GLY A 454 -13.44 -31.46 -9.78
C GLY A 454 -12.97 -32.47 -8.70
N ALA A 455 -12.09 -33.40 -9.09
CA ALA A 455 -11.57 -34.48 -8.23
C ALA A 455 -10.43 -34.01 -7.31
N SER A 456 -10.16 -34.72 -6.20
CA SER A 456 -9.07 -34.39 -5.27
C SER A 456 -7.90 -35.37 -5.28
N ASP A 457 -7.94 -36.41 -6.12
CA ASP A 457 -7.05 -37.58 -6.01
C ASP A 457 -5.56 -37.28 -6.22
N ASN A 458 -5.23 -36.36 -7.13
CA ASN A 458 -3.84 -36.09 -7.53
C ASN A 458 -3.23 -34.84 -6.89
N ILE A 459 -3.90 -34.26 -5.90
CA ILE A 459 -3.47 -33.00 -5.30
C ILE A 459 -2.54 -33.31 -4.13
N VAL A 460 -1.23 -33.20 -4.36
CA VAL A 460 -0.20 -33.48 -3.36
C VAL A 460 0.77 -32.30 -3.24
N VAL A 461 1.36 -32.17 -2.06
CA VAL A 461 2.43 -31.19 -1.78
C VAL A 461 3.61 -31.45 -2.71
N GLY A 462 4.23 -30.38 -3.21
CA GLY A 462 5.36 -30.41 -4.14
C GLY A 462 4.99 -30.40 -5.62
N ARG A 463 3.70 -30.48 -6.00
CA ARG A 463 3.30 -30.32 -7.39
C ARG A 463 3.39 -28.85 -7.82
N ASN A 464 3.82 -28.67 -9.06
CA ASN A 464 3.91 -27.36 -9.69
C ASN A 464 2.61 -27.00 -10.43
N GLY A 465 2.33 -25.71 -10.49
CA GLY A 465 1.28 -25.09 -11.28
C GLY A 465 1.78 -23.76 -11.87
N LEU A 466 0.92 -23.11 -12.64
CA LEU A 466 1.20 -21.82 -13.26
C LEU A 466 0.18 -20.81 -12.78
N PHE A 467 0.63 -19.73 -12.15
CA PHE A 467 -0.24 -18.65 -11.68
C PHE A 467 -0.08 -17.44 -12.60
N TYR A 468 -1.20 -16.87 -13.03
CA TYR A 468 -1.22 -15.58 -13.70
C TYR A 468 -1.81 -14.54 -12.75
N ASP A 469 -1.08 -13.46 -12.51
CA ASP A 469 -1.61 -12.32 -11.76
C ASP A 469 -2.59 -11.48 -12.62
N ARG A 470 -3.17 -10.44 -12.02
CA ARG A 470 -4.11 -9.54 -12.73
C ARG A 470 -3.46 -8.74 -13.86
N ASP A 471 -2.15 -8.55 -13.81
CA ASP A 471 -1.38 -7.84 -14.83
C ASP A 471 -0.99 -8.78 -16.01
N GLY A 472 -1.36 -10.06 -15.93
CA GLY A 472 -1.07 -11.07 -16.95
C GLY A 472 0.33 -11.66 -16.86
N ASN A 473 1.07 -11.38 -15.79
CA ASN A 473 2.39 -11.96 -15.59
C ASN A 473 2.28 -13.40 -15.11
N ASP A 474 3.19 -14.25 -15.60
CA ASP A 474 3.29 -15.65 -15.24
C ASP A 474 4.23 -15.88 -14.05
N TRP A 475 3.79 -16.72 -13.13
CA TRP A 475 4.50 -17.11 -11.91
C TRP A 475 4.51 -18.63 -11.76
N ASN A 476 5.68 -19.18 -11.43
CA ASN A 476 5.81 -20.59 -11.09
C ASN A 476 5.21 -20.82 -9.71
N ALA A 477 4.17 -21.63 -9.61
CA ALA A 477 3.51 -21.97 -8.35
C ALA A 477 3.93 -23.37 -7.89
N THR A 478 4.32 -23.52 -6.62
CA THR A 478 4.62 -24.83 -6.01
C THR A 478 3.73 -25.03 -4.79
N ILE A 479 2.99 -26.13 -4.73
CA ILE A 479 2.09 -26.42 -3.60
C ILE A 479 2.92 -26.79 -2.38
N THR A 480 2.76 -26.07 -1.27
CA THR A 480 3.48 -26.29 -0.01
C THR A 480 2.61 -26.93 1.06
N LYS A 481 1.31 -26.67 1.08
CA LYS A 481 0.37 -27.23 2.05
C LYS A 481 -1.02 -27.39 1.42
N VAL A 482 -1.71 -28.46 1.80
CA VAL A 482 -3.06 -28.76 1.34
C VAL A 482 -3.99 -28.94 2.55
N ILE A 483 -5.12 -28.23 2.56
CA ILE A 483 -6.21 -28.46 3.52
C ILE A 483 -7.36 -29.12 2.77
N ALA A 484 -7.55 -30.42 3.03
CA ALA A 484 -8.55 -31.22 2.34
C ALA A 484 -9.95 -31.03 2.96
N ASN A 485 -10.90 -30.56 2.14
CA ASN A 485 -12.33 -30.53 2.44
C ASN A 485 -13.12 -31.00 1.21
N PRO A 486 -14.40 -31.38 1.32
CA PRO A 486 -15.16 -31.82 0.15
C PRO A 486 -15.21 -30.75 -0.95
N VAL A 487 -14.87 -31.12 -2.19
CA VAL A 487 -14.91 -30.23 -3.36
C VAL A 487 -16.29 -30.29 -4.05
N SER A 488 -16.87 -31.48 -4.17
CA SER A 488 -18.20 -31.70 -4.73
C SER A 488 -18.94 -32.86 -4.04
N VAL A 489 -20.28 -32.87 -4.13
CA VAL A 489 -21.10 -33.97 -3.59
C VAL A 489 -20.84 -35.29 -4.34
N ARG A 490 -20.57 -35.21 -5.64
CA ARG A 490 -20.24 -36.37 -6.47
C ARG A 490 -18.95 -37.05 -6.01
N GLU A 491 -17.95 -36.27 -5.64
CA GLU A 491 -16.69 -36.79 -5.11
C GLU A 491 -16.90 -37.50 -3.76
N ALA A 492 -17.73 -36.90 -2.90
CA ALA A 492 -18.04 -37.45 -1.58
C ALA A 492 -18.87 -38.75 -1.64
N PHE A 493 -19.59 -39.03 -2.73
CA PHE A 493 -20.25 -40.32 -2.93
C PHE A 493 -19.24 -41.47 -2.99
N PHE A 494 -18.10 -41.25 -3.67
CA PHE A 494 -17.08 -42.28 -3.87
C PHE A 494 -16.02 -42.33 -2.76
N SER A 495 -15.96 -41.34 -1.87
CA SER A 495 -14.91 -41.27 -0.84
C SER A 495 -14.83 -42.49 0.09
N PRO A 496 -15.95 -43.09 0.58
CA PRO A 496 -15.86 -44.27 1.45
C PRO A 496 -15.23 -45.47 0.72
N TYR A 497 -15.58 -45.66 -0.55
CA TYR A 497 -15.07 -46.75 -1.37
C TYR A 497 -13.58 -46.55 -1.71
N LYS A 498 -13.17 -45.32 -2.02
CA LYS A 498 -11.75 -44.98 -2.22
C LYS A 498 -10.91 -45.22 -0.97
N ASN A 499 -11.42 -44.80 0.19
CA ASN A 499 -10.74 -45.04 1.46
C ASN A 499 -10.60 -46.54 1.77
N LEU A 500 -11.63 -47.33 1.50
CA LEU A 500 -11.57 -48.79 1.66
C LEU A 500 -10.53 -49.41 0.71
N ALA A 501 -10.51 -49.02 -0.56
CA ALA A 501 -9.51 -49.47 -1.52
C ALA A 501 -8.09 -49.13 -1.06
N ARG A 502 -7.85 -47.90 -0.59
CA ARG A 502 -6.56 -47.48 -0.05
C ARG A 502 -6.17 -48.29 1.19
N MET A 503 -7.11 -48.56 2.10
CA MET A 503 -6.85 -49.42 3.26
C MET A 503 -6.46 -50.85 2.85
N ILE A 504 -7.10 -51.41 1.82
CA ILE A 504 -6.76 -52.73 1.28
C ILE A 504 -5.36 -52.70 0.66
N GLU A 505 -5.05 -51.69 -0.15
CA GLU A 505 -3.72 -51.49 -0.74
C GLU A 505 -2.65 -51.34 0.35
N GLU A 506 -2.88 -50.52 1.38
CA GLU A 506 -1.97 -50.36 2.51
C GLU A 506 -1.75 -51.67 3.27
N GLN A 507 -2.80 -52.49 3.45
CA GLN A 507 -2.68 -53.81 4.07
C GLN A 507 -1.91 -54.80 3.19
N ILE A 508 -2.13 -54.78 1.87
CA ILE A 508 -1.38 -55.61 0.91
C ILE A 508 0.09 -55.17 0.89
N ALA A 509 0.37 -53.87 0.82
CA ALA A 509 1.71 -53.31 0.85
C ALA A 509 2.44 -53.65 2.16
N LYS A 510 1.78 -53.51 3.32
CA LYS A 510 2.32 -53.94 4.62
C LYS A 510 2.64 -55.44 4.64
N LYS A 511 1.78 -56.28 4.04
CA LYS A 511 2.02 -57.72 3.94
C LYS A 511 3.16 -58.06 2.97
N ALA A 512 3.27 -57.35 1.85
CA ALA A 512 4.36 -57.51 0.90
C ALA A 512 5.70 -57.12 1.52
N ASN A 513 5.74 -56.01 2.26
CA ASN A 513 6.94 -55.58 2.98
C ASN A 513 7.32 -56.56 4.10
N ALA A 514 6.35 -57.04 4.89
CA ALA A 514 6.61 -58.06 5.92
C ALA A 514 7.02 -59.42 5.35
N ALA A 515 6.57 -59.76 4.13
CA ALA A 515 7.02 -60.96 3.42
C ALA A 515 8.44 -60.78 2.87
N ASN A 516 8.80 -59.59 2.37
CA ASN A 516 10.16 -59.25 1.95
C ASN A 516 11.15 -59.25 3.13
N GLU A 517 10.77 -58.69 4.29
CA GLU A 517 11.60 -58.77 5.51
C GLU A 517 11.85 -60.21 5.96
N LYS A 518 10.85 -61.10 5.81
CA LYS A 518 11.02 -62.54 6.10
C LYS A 518 11.86 -63.27 5.06
N SER A 519 11.78 -62.90 3.77
CA SER A 519 12.68 -63.47 2.76
C SER A 519 14.11 -62.96 2.92
N ASP A 520 14.32 -61.69 3.28
CA ASP A 520 15.66 -61.14 3.56
C ASP A 520 16.29 -61.79 4.79
N ALA A 521 15.49 -62.08 5.83
CA ALA A 521 15.94 -62.87 6.99
C ALA A 521 16.30 -64.32 6.62
N LEU A 522 15.59 -64.94 5.68
CA LEU A 522 15.88 -66.29 5.17
C LEU A 522 17.13 -66.31 4.26
N VAL A 523 17.39 -65.24 3.50
CA VAL A 523 18.62 -65.07 2.71
C VAL A 523 19.81 -64.80 3.62
N ALA A 524 19.64 -64.02 4.69
CA ALA A 524 20.67 -63.82 5.71
C ALA A 524 21.02 -65.12 6.46
N THR A 525 20.04 -65.96 6.81
CA THR A 525 20.30 -67.28 7.41
C THR A 525 20.84 -68.32 6.41
N ALA A 526 20.59 -68.16 5.12
CA ALA A 526 21.22 -68.96 4.08
C ALA A 526 22.69 -68.58 3.87
N ALA A 527 23.04 -67.29 3.97
CA ALA A 527 24.43 -66.81 3.91
C ALA A 527 25.28 -67.33 5.08
N ASP A 528 24.72 -67.40 6.30
CA ASP A 528 25.39 -67.99 7.48
C ASP A 528 25.61 -69.50 7.38
N LYS A 529 24.80 -70.22 6.57
CA LYS A 529 24.94 -71.68 6.38
C LYS A 529 25.83 -72.08 5.20
N THR A 530 26.38 -71.13 4.44
CA THR A 530 27.33 -71.38 3.33
C THR A 530 28.81 -71.27 3.71
N VAL A 531 29.15 -70.92 4.95
CA VAL A 531 30.57 -70.76 5.39
C VAL A 531 31.13 -72.00 6.11
N ASN A 532 30.31 -73.00 6.47
CA ASN A 532 30.83 -74.23 7.07
C ASN A 532 30.03 -75.48 6.67
N MET A 533 30.53 -76.20 5.68
CA MET A 533 30.26 -77.63 5.51
C MET A 533 31.45 -78.32 4.82
N PRO A 534 32.04 -79.38 5.40
CA PRO A 534 32.63 -80.47 4.62
C PRO A 534 31.51 -81.31 3.98
N LYS A 535 31.74 -81.69 2.72
CA LYS A 535 30.94 -82.59 1.90
C LYS A 535 30.76 -83.97 2.57
N GLU A 536 29.51 -84.36 2.82
CA GLU A 536 28.92 -85.65 2.41
C GLU A 536 27.47 -85.78 2.93
N ALA A 537 26.67 -86.60 2.22
CA ALA A 537 25.26 -86.96 2.46
C ALA A 537 24.18 -85.93 2.05
N ALA A 538 23.91 -85.88 0.75
CA ALA A 538 22.61 -85.51 0.21
C ALA A 538 21.61 -86.66 0.44
N ALA A 539 20.81 -86.59 1.52
CA ALA A 539 19.48 -87.21 1.64
C ALA A 539 18.87 -86.96 3.04
N SER A 540 18.03 -85.93 3.15
CA SER A 540 16.81 -85.84 4.00
C SER A 540 16.54 -84.39 4.42
N LEU A 541 15.65 -83.71 3.71
CA LEU A 541 14.98 -82.50 4.21
C LEU A 541 13.70 -82.94 4.93
N PRO A 542 13.54 -82.70 6.24
CA PRO A 542 12.24 -82.78 6.87
C PRO A 542 11.41 -81.57 6.41
N ASN A 543 10.31 -81.84 5.71
CA ASN A 543 9.25 -80.89 5.42
C ASN A 543 8.73 -80.27 6.73
N LYS A 544 9.20 -79.08 7.10
CA LYS A 544 8.55 -78.28 8.14
C LYS A 544 7.37 -77.56 7.48
N LYS A 545 6.20 -78.18 7.62
CA LYS A 545 4.89 -77.60 7.29
C LYS A 545 4.83 -76.16 7.84
N LEU A 546 4.35 -75.24 7.01
CA LEU A 546 3.87 -73.93 7.46
C LEU A 546 2.91 -74.17 8.63
N ASP A 547 3.26 -73.61 9.77
CA ASP A 547 2.52 -73.78 11.02
C ASP A 547 1.10 -73.21 10.86
N LEU A 548 0.08 -74.06 11.02
CA LEU A 548 -1.33 -73.69 10.89
C LEU A 548 -1.71 -72.58 11.88
N GLY A 549 -0.97 -72.40 12.98
CA GLY A 549 -1.14 -71.29 13.92
C GLY A 549 -0.80 -69.92 13.32
N THR A 550 0.14 -69.84 12.38
CA THR A 550 0.51 -68.59 11.71
C THR A 550 -0.53 -68.20 10.64
N ILE A 551 -1.13 -69.18 9.96
CA ILE A 551 -2.21 -68.96 9.00
C ILE A 551 -3.52 -68.59 9.72
N ALA A 552 -3.77 -69.14 10.91
CA ALA A 552 -4.92 -68.77 11.74
C ALA A 552 -4.80 -67.33 12.29
N LEU A 553 -3.60 -66.89 12.70
CA LEU A 553 -3.37 -65.51 13.16
C LEU A 553 -3.42 -64.48 12.01
N ILE A 554 -3.11 -64.90 10.78
CA ILE A 554 -3.24 -64.07 9.56
C ILE A 554 -4.71 -63.87 9.15
N GLY A 555 -5.60 -64.78 9.55
CA GLY A 555 -7.05 -64.71 9.29
C GLY A 555 -7.83 -63.84 10.27
N THR A 556 -7.34 -63.61 11.50
CA THR A 556 -8.13 -62.94 12.56
C THR A 556 -8.15 -61.41 12.45
N ALA A 557 -7.15 -60.78 11.84
CA ALA A 557 -7.19 -59.33 11.56
C ALA A 557 -8.09 -58.96 10.36
N ILE A 558 -8.30 -59.88 9.42
CA ILE A 558 -9.26 -59.75 8.30
C ILE A 558 -10.66 -60.25 8.72
N GLY A 559 -10.73 -61.08 9.77
CA GLY A 559 -11.94 -61.74 10.24
C GLY A 559 -13.08 -60.79 10.59
N GLY A 560 -12.79 -59.64 11.22
CA GLY A 560 -13.81 -58.66 11.62
C GLY A 560 -14.53 -58.00 10.44
N ILE A 561 -13.84 -57.79 9.31
CA ILE A 561 -14.46 -57.25 8.08
C ILE A 561 -15.24 -58.36 7.38
N SER A 562 -14.71 -59.58 7.34
CA SER A 562 -15.39 -60.73 6.74
C SER A 562 -16.66 -61.15 7.49
N THR A 563 -16.71 -61.07 8.83
CA THR A 563 -17.93 -61.33 9.62
C THR A 563 -18.94 -60.19 9.51
N LEU A 564 -18.50 -58.93 9.44
CA LEU A 564 -19.39 -57.80 9.14
C LEU A 564 -19.99 -57.93 7.73
N ILE A 565 -19.18 -58.19 6.71
CA ILE A 565 -19.66 -58.39 5.33
C ILE A 565 -20.57 -59.63 5.26
N GLY A 566 -20.18 -60.73 5.90
CA GLY A 566 -20.98 -61.96 5.95
C GLY A 566 -22.35 -61.75 6.59
N SER A 567 -22.42 -61.06 7.73
CA SER A 567 -23.68 -60.75 8.41
C SER A 567 -24.54 -59.75 7.62
N LEU A 568 -23.93 -58.79 6.94
CA LEU A 568 -24.62 -57.83 6.05
C LEU A 568 -25.19 -58.51 4.81
N LEU A 569 -24.43 -59.43 4.20
CA LEU A 569 -24.88 -60.24 3.07
C LEU A 569 -25.99 -61.20 3.49
N GLN A 570 -25.87 -61.83 4.66
CA GLN A 570 -26.92 -62.71 5.20
C GLN A 570 -28.22 -61.94 5.48
N ALA A 571 -28.12 -60.74 6.05
CA ALA A 571 -29.27 -59.84 6.23
C ALA A 571 -29.86 -59.41 4.89
N LEU A 572 -29.01 -59.05 3.91
CA LEU A 572 -29.42 -58.65 2.56
C LEU A 572 -30.17 -59.76 1.83
N PHE A 573 -29.65 -60.98 1.83
CA PHE A 573 -30.31 -62.14 1.22
C PHE A 573 -31.56 -62.59 2.00
N GLY A 574 -31.66 -62.25 3.29
CA GLY A 574 -32.87 -62.45 4.11
C GLY A 574 -34.10 -61.64 3.65
N LEU A 575 -33.92 -60.59 2.84
CA LEU A 575 -35.01 -59.73 2.35
C LEU A 575 -35.83 -60.32 1.17
N GLY A 576 -35.42 -61.45 0.59
CA GLY A 576 -36.17 -62.10 -0.50
C GLY A 576 -36.34 -61.21 -1.75
N LEU A 577 -37.58 -60.89 -2.12
CA LEU A 577 -37.92 -60.01 -3.26
C LEU A 577 -37.39 -58.58 -3.14
N TRP A 578 -37.11 -58.10 -1.92
CA TRP A 578 -36.68 -56.73 -1.66
C TRP A 578 -35.16 -56.56 -1.75
N VAL A 579 -34.41 -57.59 -2.17
CA VAL A 579 -32.95 -57.55 -2.33
C VAL A 579 -32.46 -56.35 -3.18
N PRO A 580 -33.08 -55.98 -4.32
CA PRO A 580 -32.67 -54.79 -5.07
C PRO A 580 -32.80 -53.49 -4.25
N LEU A 581 -33.87 -53.38 -3.44
CA LEU A 581 -34.08 -52.23 -2.57
C LEU A 581 -33.09 -52.22 -1.39
N GLY A 582 -32.78 -53.40 -0.84
CA GLY A 582 -31.74 -53.58 0.18
C GLY A 582 -30.34 -53.20 -0.34
N LEU A 583 -30.03 -53.49 -1.61
CA LEU A 583 -28.76 -53.10 -2.24
C LEU A 583 -28.65 -51.58 -2.38
N ILE A 584 -29.74 -50.91 -2.81
CA ILE A 584 -29.82 -49.45 -2.86
C ILE A 584 -29.68 -48.86 -1.45
N GLY A 585 -30.37 -49.44 -0.46
CA GLY A 585 -30.28 -49.04 0.94
C GLY A 585 -28.85 -49.16 1.48
N LEU A 586 -28.13 -50.24 1.14
CA LEU A 586 -26.74 -50.44 1.52
C LEU A 586 -25.82 -49.37 0.91
N ILE A 587 -25.95 -49.10 -0.40
CA ILE A 587 -25.18 -48.04 -1.06
C ILE A 587 -25.43 -46.69 -0.38
N LEU A 588 -26.70 -46.37 -0.07
CA LEU A 588 -27.07 -45.14 0.63
C LEU A 588 -26.57 -45.07 2.06
N ILE A 589 -26.52 -46.18 2.81
CA ILE A 589 -25.95 -46.19 4.17
C ILE A 589 -24.44 -45.94 4.14
N VAL A 590 -23.74 -46.49 3.14
CA VAL A 590 -22.29 -46.32 2.99
C VAL A 590 -21.94 -44.91 2.47
N SER A 591 -22.60 -44.44 1.41
CA SER A 591 -22.27 -43.16 0.77
C SER A 591 -23.05 -41.96 1.33
N GLY A 592 -24.26 -42.17 1.82
CA GLY A 592 -25.20 -41.12 2.24
C GLY A 592 -24.65 -40.20 3.32
N PRO A 593 -24.07 -40.70 4.43
CA PRO A 593 -23.48 -39.85 5.46
C PRO A 593 -22.40 -38.92 4.90
N SER A 594 -21.52 -39.43 4.02
CA SER A 594 -20.47 -38.64 3.38
C SER A 594 -21.03 -37.57 2.45
N MET A 595 -22.06 -37.90 1.67
CA MET A 595 -22.76 -36.94 0.81
C MET A 595 -23.47 -35.85 1.61
N ILE A 596 -24.14 -36.20 2.72
CA ILE A 596 -24.83 -35.25 3.59
C ILE A 596 -23.82 -34.29 4.22
N LEU A 597 -22.73 -34.82 4.79
CA LEU A 597 -21.65 -34.00 5.36
C LEU A 597 -21.02 -33.09 4.31
N ALA A 598 -20.76 -33.60 3.10
CA ALA A 598 -20.27 -32.79 1.99
C ALA A 598 -21.27 -31.71 1.60
N ALA A 599 -22.54 -32.04 1.40
CA ALA A 599 -23.58 -31.06 1.08
C ALA A 599 -23.70 -29.97 2.16
N MET A 600 -23.61 -30.33 3.44
CA MET A 600 -23.61 -29.38 4.56
C MET A 600 -22.36 -28.47 4.54
N LYS A 601 -21.17 -29.04 4.38
CA LYS A 601 -19.91 -28.27 4.29
C LYS A 601 -19.92 -27.34 3.08
N LEU A 602 -20.29 -27.85 1.89
CA LEU A 602 -20.32 -27.12 0.64
C LEU A 602 -21.29 -25.93 0.67
N ARG A 603 -22.42 -26.03 1.40
CA ARG A 603 -23.39 -24.94 1.60
C ARG A 603 -22.96 -23.90 2.65
N LYS A 604 -22.02 -24.26 3.52
CA LYS A 604 -21.48 -23.39 4.57
C LYS A 604 -20.12 -22.76 4.19
N ARG A 605 -19.57 -23.09 3.02
CA ARG A 605 -18.31 -22.51 2.52
C ARG A 605 -18.37 -20.99 2.51
N SER A 606 -17.34 -20.34 3.01
CA SER A 606 -17.26 -18.89 3.09
C SER A 606 -15.83 -18.41 2.86
N ILE A 607 -15.68 -17.26 2.19
CA ILE A 607 -14.38 -16.58 2.07
C ILE A 607 -14.11 -15.63 3.25
N GLY A 608 -15.11 -15.37 4.10
CA GLY A 608 -15.00 -14.45 5.23
C GLY A 608 -13.76 -14.70 6.12
N PRO A 609 -13.54 -15.92 6.64
CA PRO A 609 -12.38 -16.20 7.50
C PRO A 609 -11.02 -15.93 6.82
N ILE A 610 -10.94 -16.14 5.51
CA ILE A 610 -9.71 -15.93 4.73
C ILE A 610 -9.44 -14.43 4.55
N LEU A 611 -10.49 -13.66 4.30
CA LEU A 611 -10.40 -12.21 4.21
C LEU A 611 -10.08 -11.59 5.58
N GLU A 612 -10.63 -12.12 6.67
CA GLU A 612 -10.32 -11.68 8.04
C GLU A 612 -8.85 -11.89 8.42
N ALA A 613 -8.26 -13.01 8.00
CA ALA A 613 -6.83 -13.26 8.13
C ALA A 613 -6.00 -12.28 7.28
N ASN A 614 -6.52 -11.84 6.12
CA ASN A 614 -5.93 -10.77 5.30
C ASN A 614 -6.22 -9.35 5.82
N GLY A 615 -6.83 -9.19 6.99
CA GLY A 615 -7.06 -7.89 7.64
C GLY A 615 -8.42 -7.24 7.36
N TRP A 616 -9.32 -7.90 6.63
CA TRP A 616 -10.67 -7.38 6.42
C TRP A 616 -11.55 -7.58 7.66
N ALA A 617 -12.47 -6.66 7.94
CA ALA A 617 -13.56 -6.92 8.89
C ALA A 617 -14.82 -7.30 8.11
N ILE A 618 -15.05 -8.60 7.94
CA ILE A 618 -16.21 -9.14 7.23
C ILE A 618 -17.38 -9.28 8.19
N ASN A 619 -18.50 -8.63 7.90
CA ASN A 619 -19.70 -8.66 8.72
C ASN A 619 -20.75 -9.63 8.18
N ALA A 620 -20.92 -9.72 6.87
CA ALA A 620 -21.86 -10.68 6.27
C ALA A 620 -21.18 -12.00 5.91
N HIS A 621 -21.91 -13.12 6.04
CA HIS A 621 -21.40 -14.42 5.62
C HIS A 621 -21.22 -14.47 4.09
N ALA A 622 -20.00 -14.25 3.60
CA ALA A 622 -19.63 -14.31 2.18
C ALA A 622 -19.62 -15.75 1.64
N LYS A 623 -20.82 -16.35 1.51
CA LYS A 623 -21.00 -17.77 1.22
C LYS A 623 -20.77 -18.14 -0.24
N ILE A 624 -20.12 -19.28 -0.47
CA ILE A 624 -19.99 -19.90 -1.78
C ILE A 624 -20.95 -21.08 -1.88
N ASN A 625 -22.05 -20.91 -2.60
CA ASN A 625 -22.96 -22.02 -2.91
C ASN A 625 -22.38 -22.92 -4.03
N ILE A 626 -23.07 -24.01 -4.36
CA ILE A 626 -22.58 -24.99 -5.34
C ILE A 626 -22.47 -24.40 -6.76
N PRO A 627 -23.48 -23.69 -7.31
CA PRO A 627 -23.36 -23.05 -8.63
C PRO A 627 -22.21 -22.05 -8.72
N LEU A 628 -22.08 -21.14 -7.74
CA LEU A 628 -20.98 -20.18 -7.70
C LEU A 628 -19.63 -20.91 -7.58
N GLY A 629 -19.54 -21.91 -6.70
CA GLY A 629 -18.33 -22.73 -6.59
C GLY A 629 -17.94 -23.38 -7.92
N SER A 630 -18.90 -23.84 -8.72
CA SER A 630 -18.62 -24.44 -10.01
C SER A 630 -18.08 -23.47 -11.06
N SER A 631 -18.41 -22.17 -10.98
CA SER A 631 -17.88 -21.15 -11.90
C SER A 631 -16.48 -20.67 -11.54
N LEU A 632 -16.11 -20.76 -10.26
CA LEU A 632 -14.83 -20.32 -9.69
C LEU A 632 -13.67 -21.31 -9.91
N THR A 633 -13.98 -22.58 -10.20
CA THR A 633 -13.00 -23.58 -10.64
C THR A 633 -13.50 -24.24 -11.93
N LYS A 634 -12.90 -23.85 -13.06
CA LYS A 634 -13.23 -24.38 -14.38
C LYS A 634 -12.38 -25.61 -14.67
N LEU A 635 -13.01 -26.67 -15.17
CA LEU A 635 -12.34 -27.91 -15.57
C LEU A 635 -12.01 -27.87 -17.06
N ALA A 636 -10.93 -28.55 -17.46
CA ALA A 636 -10.59 -28.73 -18.86
C ALA A 636 -11.75 -29.40 -19.59
N SER A 637 -12.14 -28.81 -20.72
CA SER A 637 -13.13 -29.37 -21.63
C SER A 637 -12.62 -29.22 -23.05
N LEU A 638 -12.85 -30.24 -23.87
CA LEU A 638 -12.55 -30.14 -25.30
C LEU A 638 -13.54 -29.15 -25.94
N PRO A 639 -13.09 -28.31 -26.89
CA PRO A 639 -13.98 -27.47 -27.67
C PRO A 639 -15.07 -28.29 -28.34
N LYS A 640 -16.29 -27.74 -28.47
CA LYS A 640 -17.45 -28.45 -29.04
C LYS A 640 -17.21 -29.00 -30.45
N ASN A 641 -16.32 -28.35 -31.21
CA ASN A 641 -15.97 -28.72 -32.59
C ASN A 641 -14.67 -29.53 -32.70
N ALA A 642 -14.13 -30.04 -31.58
CA ALA A 642 -12.92 -30.85 -31.60
C ALA A 642 -13.19 -32.23 -32.22
N ARG A 643 -12.42 -32.59 -33.26
CA ARG A 643 -12.38 -33.95 -33.81
C ARG A 643 -11.26 -34.72 -33.11
N LEU A 644 -11.61 -35.78 -32.40
CA LEU A 644 -10.64 -36.72 -31.84
C LEU A 644 -10.12 -37.61 -32.95
N ALA A 645 -8.81 -37.58 -33.22
CA ALA A 645 -8.19 -38.53 -34.13
C ALA A 645 -8.26 -39.94 -33.50
N HIS A 646 -8.62 -40.95 -34.30
CA HIS A 646 -8.82 -42.33 -33.83
C HIS A 646 -7.52 -43.12 -33.62
N LEU A 647 -6.36 -42.44 -33.61
CA LEU A 647 -5.04 -43.04 -33.45
C LEU A 647 -4.54 -42.83 -32.01
N ASP A 648 -5.00 -43.67 -31.10
CA ASP A 648 -4.32 -43.88 -29.82
C ASP A 648 -3.76 -45.31 -29.78
N PRO A 649 -2.51 -45.53 -30.25
CA PRO A 649 -1.87 -46.85 -30.28
C PRO A 649 -1.57 -47.41 -28.88
N PHE A 650 -1.69 -46.59 -27.83
CA PHE A 650 -1.47 -46.97 -26.43
C PHE A 650 -2.75 -46.92 -25.60
N ALA A 651 -3.92 -46.79 -26.23
CA ALA A 651 -5.20 -46.79 -25.54
C ALA A 651 -5.36 -48.07 -24.74
N GLU A 652 -5.34 -47.96 -23.40
CA GLU A 652 -5.70 -49.07 -22.55
C GLU A 652 -7.14 -49.50 -22.90
N LYS A 653 -7.30 -50.76 -23.29
CA LYS A 653 -8.62 -51.35 -23.49
C LYS A 653 -9.37 -51.16 -22.18
N LYS A 654 -10.42 -50.33 -22.17
CA LYS A 654 -11.27 -49.99 -21.01
C LYS A 654 -12.06 -51.21 -20.51
N LYS A 655 -11.37 -52.28 -20.12
CA LYS A 655 -11.96 -53.53 -19.61
C LYS A 655 -12.54 -53.30 -18.23
N GLY A 656 -11.95 -52.45 -17.38
CA GLY A 656 -12.42 -52.19 -16.02
C GLY A 656 -13.86 -51.64 -15.95
N ARG A 657 -14.23 -50.71 -16.83
CA ARG A 657 -15.62 -50.19 -16.90
C ARG A 657 -16.60 -51.25 -17.38
N ASN A 658 -16.20 -52.05 -18.36
CA ASN A 658 -17.02 -53.14 -18.88
C ASN A 658 -17.15 -54.28 -17.88
N ILE A 659 -16.11 -54.56 -17.09
CA ILE A 659 -16.12 -55.52 -15.98
C ILE A 659 -17.01 -54.99 -14.85
N PHE A 660 -16.91 -53.72 -14.46
CA PHE A 660 -17.80 -53.14 -13.45
C PHE A 660 -19.27 -53.16 -13.90
N ILE A 661 -19.55 -52.77 -15.14
CA ILE A 661 -20.90 -52.84 -15.73
C ILE A 661 -21.35 -54.30 -15.81
N ALA A 662 -20.50 -55.22 -16.25
CA ALA A 662 -20.82 -56.65 -16.28
C ALA A 662 -21.09 -57.20 -14.89
N VAL A 663 -20.30 -56.83 -13.87
CA VAL A 663 -20.50 -57.22 -12.46
C VAL A 663 -21.80 -56.61 -11.93
N LEU A 664 -22.11 -55.35 -12.24
CA LEU A 664 -23.37 -54.72 -11.85
C LEU A 664 -24.56 -55.41 -12.51
N ILE A 665 -24.48 -55.70 -13.81
CA ILE A 665 -25.50 -56.46 -14.54
C ILE A 665 -25.63 -57.87 -13.96
N LEU A 666 -24.53 -58.53 -13.61
CA LEU A 666 -24.51 -59.87 -13.05
C LEU A 666 -25.08 -59.87 -11.63
N LEU A 667 -24.81 -58.84 -10.82
CA LEU A 667 -25.44 -58.63 -9.51
C LEU A 667 -26.94 -58.36 -9.63
N LEU A 668 -27.36 -57.53 -10.59
CA LEU A 668 -28.78 -57.27 -10.88
C LEU A 668 -29.50 -58.51 -11.43
N ALA A 669 -28.82 -59.28 -12.29
CA ALA A 669 -29.33 -60.53 -12.84
C ALA A 669 -29.39 -61.61 -11.76
N ALA A 670 -28.38 -61.74 -10.91
CA ALA A 670 -28.39 -62.65 -9.77
C ALA A 670 -29.47 -62.26 -8.76
N ALA A 671 -29.68 -60.97 -8.50
CA ALA A 671 -30.79 -60.49 -7.69
C ALA A 671 -32.14 -60.79 -8.35
N GLY A 672 -32.28 -60.60 -9.67
CA GLY A 672 -33.48 -60.93 -10.43
C GLY A 672 -33.80 -62.43 -10.44
N VAL A 673 -32.79 -63.28 -10.65
CA VAL A 673 -32.88 -64.75 -10.60
C VAL A 673 -33.20 -65.22 -9.18
N PHE A 674 -32.60 -64.62 -8.15
CA PHE A 674 -32.94 -64.88 -6.76
C PHE A 674 -34.38 -64.50 -6.43
N CYS A 675 -34.86 -63.32 -6.87
CA CYS A 675 -36.26 -62.92 -6.74
C CYS A 675 -37.21 -63.89 -7.49
N TYR A 676 -36.82 -64.37 -8.67
CA TYR A 676 -37.56 -65.35 -9.46
C TYR A 676 -37.69 -66.72 -8.75
N PHE A 677 -36.58 -67.28 -8.26
CA PHE A 677 -36.60 -68.54 -7.50
C PHE A 677 -37.27 -68.40 -6.12
N TYR A 678 -37.13 -67.25 -5.47
CA TYR A 678 -37.82 -66.96 -4.21
C TYR A 678 -39.34 -66.85 -4.42
N LEU A 679 -39.80 -66.25 -5.52
CA LEU A 679 -41.21 -66.26 -5.94
C LEU A 679 -41.70 -67.69 -6.16
N ILE A 680 -41.01 -68.49 -6.97
CA ILE A 680 -41.39 -69.89 -7.26
C ILE A 680 -41.49 -70.72 -5.97
N LYS A 681 -40.53 -70.57 -5.05
CA LYS A 681 -40.51 -71.33 -3.78
C LYS A 681 -41.64 -70.92 -2.82
N LYS A 682 -42.11 -69.66 -2.88
CA LYS A 682 -43.13 -69.12 -1.96
C LYS A 682 -44.55 -69.22 -2.49
N THR A 683 -44.76 -69.13 -3.81
CA THR A 683 -46.11 -69.21 -4.43
C THR A 683 -46.41 -70.59 -5.02
N GLY A 684 -45.40 -71.44 -5.25
CA GLY A 684 -45.58 -72.75 -5.89
C GLY A 684 -45.99 -72.69 -7.37
N ILE A 685 -46.04 -71.51 -7.96
CA ILE A 685 -46.46 -71.29 -9.35
C ILE A 685 -45.20 -71.07 -10.19
N TYR A 686 -44.95 -71.98 -11.14
CA TYR A 686 -43.94 -71.82 -12.17
C TYR A 686 -44.51 -70.91 -13.28
N PRO A 687 -43.98 -69.69 -13.48
CA PRO A 687 -44.52 -68.76 -14.48
C PRO A 687 -44.17 -69.15 -15.92
N PHE A 688 -43.37 -70.19 -16.13
CA PHE A 688 -43.10 -70.78 -17.45
C PHE A 688 -43.29 -72.29 -17.38
N ASN A 689 -44.45 -72.76 -17.88
CA ASN A 689 -44.68 -74.16 -18.22
C ASN A 689 -44.11 -74.39 -19.62
N LEU A 690 -42.78 -74.59 -19.72
CA LEU A 690 -42.22 -75.26 -20.88
C LEU A 690 -42.36 -76.76 -20.60
N LYS A 691 -43.19 -77.42 -21.41
CA LYS A 691 -43.32 -78.89 -21.46
C LYS A 691 -41.97 -79.58 -21.50
#